data_AF-R7CU28-F1
#
_entry.id   AF-R7CU28-F1
#
_cell.length_a   1.000
_cell.length_b   1.000
_cell.length_c   1.000
_cell.angle_alpha   90.00
_cell.angle_beta   90.00
_cell.angle_gamma   90.00
#
_symmetry.space_group_name_H-M   'P 1'
#
loop_
_entity.id
_entity.type
_entity.pdbx_description
1 polymer ?
#
loop_
_entity_poly.entity_id
_entity_poly.type
_entity_poly.pdbx_seq_one_letter_code
_entity_poly.pdbx_strand_id
1 'polypeptide(L)'
;MRRLLIAFLCCLPGWVGAQINTDRVMAIARNALFFEDYVLSIQYFNQVISAKPYLYEPYFYRGIAKINLEDFQGAEADCTKAIERNPFVPGCYQIRGYARIRQHKVDGAIEDYKKALEYDPENSGLWNNLALCRIENKDYEGAKKDIDRLIALAPRESNAFLMRADVAMRQKDTLSAEKDIDKAIEVDAYNSTVWTARAVLRLQQAKYKEAEGDLDQAIHLAVKNADNYINRALARYHQNNLRGAMDDYDVALQIDPNNFIGHYNRGLLRAYVGDDNRAIEDFNFVIEQEPDNMMAIFNRGLLLDKTGDLRGAIKDYSTVIDEYPNFLTGYYYRAAARRKIGDRRGAEADELVLLRNQLDRYNGVKQQTAVDHKTRKKSDRNMENYGKIVVADSDEDAPHYKNEYRGRVQDKNVRIAYQPMYALTYYEKPGNVRRTIHYYRYIDELNRDTLFAKPLLITNNEAPLTEQQVNEHFKWIDDHTASTASDNKTDAKLRFLRGLDFYLVQDFENAISDYTAAIVADDSFMPAYFDRALARYKQLEYQKAESQMDKNAGNVLPSGAPVVVKNADYELVKNDLDQVIKLAPDFAYAYYNRANLFAMLGDYHAAIVDYNKVLELDADFADAYYNRGLTYIYLGNNQQGIADLSKAGELGLFSAYNVIKRFTVHE
;
A
#
# COMPACT_ATOMS: atom_id res chain seq x y z
N MET A 1 -2.23 -39.81 62.67
CA MET A 1 -1.32 -39.09 61.73
C MET A 1 -1.66 -39.29 60.25
N ARG A 2 -2.13 -40.46 59.77
CA ARG A 2 -2.45 -40.66 58.33
C ARG A 2 -3.66 -39.87 57.77
N ARG A 3 -4.64 -39.47 58.59
CA ARG A 3 -5.81 -38.69 58.12
C ARG A 3 -5.57 -37.18 58.01
N LEU A 4 -4.53 -36.65 58.68
CA LEU A 4 -4.15 -35.23 58.61
C LEU A 4 -3.26 -34.92 57.39
N LEU A 5 -2.52 -35.91 56.88
CA LEU A 5 -1.67 -35.75 55.69
C LEU A 5 -2.47 -35.67 54.38
N ILE A 6 -3.63 -36.33 54.30
CA ILE A 6 -4.50 -36.28 53.10
C ILE A 6 -5.28 -34.96 53.05
N ALA A 7 -5.68 -34.40 54.20
CA ALA A 7 -6.32 -33.09 54.26
C ALA A 7 -5.35 -31.94 53.90
N PHE A 8 -4.05 -32.10 54.16
CA PHE A 8 -3.03 -31.10 53.81
C PHE A 8 -2.71 -31.07 52.30
N LEU A 9 -2.91 -32.18 51.58
CA LEU A 9 -2.70 -32.27 50.13
C LEU A 9 -3.87 -31.67 49.31
N CYS A 10 -5.07 -31.59 49.86
CA CYS A 10 -6.22 -30.95 49.21
C CYS A 10 -6.29 -29.43 49.40
N CYS A 11 -5.41 -28.83 50.21
CA CYS A 11 -5.36 -27.38 50.47
C CYS A 11 -4.16 -26.68 49.79
N LEU A 12 -3.40 -27.39 48.94
CA LEU A 12 -2.46 -26.73 48.05
C LEU A 12 -3.25 -26.23 46.84
N PRO A 13 -3.32 -24.91 46.58
CA PRO A 13 -3.84 -24.41 45.32
C PRO A 13 -2.86 -24.86 44.24
N GLY A 14 -3.11 -26.03 43.66
CA GLY A 14 -2.44 -26.45 42.44
C GLY A 14 -2.78 -25.41 41.40
N TRP A 15 -1.79 -24.60 41.01
CA TRP A 15 -1.87 -23.76 39.82
C TRP A 15 -1.99 -24.68 38.61
N VAL A 16 -3.21 -25.17 38.34
CA VAL A 16 -3.54 -25.81 37.08
C VAL A 16 -3.79 -24.68 36.09
N GLY A 17 -2.71 -24.06 35.61
CA GLY A 17 -2.78 -23.27 34.39
C GLY A 17 -3.16 -24.22 33.26
N ALA A 18 -4.27 -23.99 32.58
CA ALA A 18 -4.60 -24.72 31.37
C ALA A 18 -3.46 -24.50 30.37
N GLN A 19 -2.59 -25.50 30.20
CA GLN A 19 -1.49 -25.41 29.24
C GLN A 19 -2.09 -25.49 27.84
N ILE A 20 -1.92 -24.42 27.06
CA ILE A 20 -2.26 -24.42 25.64
C ILE A 20 -1.46 -25.55 24.98
N ASN A 21 -2.15 -26.49 24.32
CA ASN A 21 -1.48 -27.51 23.53
C ASN A 21 -0.90 -26.85 22.27
N THR A 22 0.34 -26.35 22.40
CA THR A 22 1.03 -25.58 21.36
C THR A 22 1.17 -26.35 20.05
N ASP A 23 1.26 -27.68 20.10
CA ASP A 23 1.47 -28.51 18.92
C ASP A 23 0.18 -28.59 18.09
N ARG A 24 -0.96 -28.70 18.78
CA ARG A 24 -2.29 -28.60 18.15
C ARG A 24 -2.53 -27.20 17.60
N VAL A 25 -2.21 -26.15 18.36
CA VAL A 25 -2.38 -24.76 17.90
C VAL A 25 -1.50 -24.47 16.69
N MET A 26 -0.24 -24.94 16.70
CA MET A 26 0.67 -24.84 15.55
C MET A 26 0.13 -25.58 14.31
N ALA A 27 -0.46 -26.76 14.48
CA ALA A 27 -1.09 -27.48 13.37
C ALA A 27 -2.29 -26.72 12.79
N ILE A 28 -3.14 -26.14 13.65
CA ILE A 28 -4.26 -25.30 13.20
C ILE A 28 -3.75 -24.06 12.47
N ALA A 29 -2.72 -23.40 13.00
CA ALA A 29 -2.11 -22.22 12.39
C ALA A 29 -1.57 -22.50 10.98
N ARG A 30 -0.86 -23.63 10.81
CA ARG A 30 -0.35 -24.07 9.51
C ARG A 30 -1.45 -24.47 8.54
N ASN A 31 -2.52 -25.09 9.01
CA ASN A 31 -3.68 -25.39 8.16
C ASN A 31 -4.36 -24.10 7.70
N ALA A 32 -4.54 -23.11 8.59
CA ALA A 32 -5.06 -21.81 8.22
C ALA A 32 -4.17 -21.12 7.18
N LEU A 33 -2.85 -21.19 7.34
CA LEU A 33 -1.89 -20.67 6.35
C LEU A 33 -2.06 -21.36 4.99
N PHE A 34 -2.21 -22.69 4.98
CA PHE A 34 -2.39 -23.49 3.77
C PHE A 34 -3.70 -23.15 3.03
N PHE A 35 -4.78 -22.86 3.77
CA PHE A 35 -6.06 -22.40 3.21
C PHE A 35 -6.11 -20.87 3.00
N GLU A 36 -4.96 -20.19 3.04
CA GLU A 36 -4.82 -18.76 2.78
C GLU A 36 -5.60 -17.84 3.76
N ASP A 37 -5.98 -18.37 4.93
CA ASP A 37 -6.52 -17.56 6.03
C ASP A 37 -5.36 -16.98 6.87
N TYR A 38 -4.67 -16.01 6.28
CA TYR A 38 -3.45 -15.42 6.85
C TYR A 38 -3.72 -14.73 8.19
N VAL A 39 -4.87 -14.08 8.34
CA VAL A 39 -5.28 -13.39 9.58
C VAL A 39 -5.44 -14.39 10.72
N LEU A 40 -6.21 -15.46 10.49
CA LEU A 40 -6.41 -16.50 11.50
C LEU A 40 -5.11 -17.24 11.80
N SER A 41 -4.30 -17.48 10.78
CA SER A 41 -2.98 -18.10 10.92
C SER A 41 -2.06 -17.30 11.84
N ILE A 42 -1.95 -15.97 11.63
CA ILE A 42 -1.17 -15.06 12.47
C ILE A 42 -1.66 -15.10 13.92
N GLN A 43 -2.98 -15.10 14.17
CA GLN A 43 -3.53 -15.19 15.53
C GLN A 43 -3.05 -16.44 16.26
N TYR A 44 -3.10 -17.61 15.61
CA TYR A 44 -2.64 -18.84 16.23
C TYR A 44 -1.11 -18.88 16.39
N PHE A 45 -0.34 -18.33 15.44
CA PHE A 45 1.11 -18.21 15.62
C PHE A 45 1.46 -17.29 16.80
N ASN A 46 0.73 -16.20 17.02
CA ASN A 46 0.92 -15.34 18.19
C ASN A 46 0.70 -16.09 19.50
N GLN A 47 -0.34 -16.92 19.59
CA GLN A 47 -0.58 -17.76 20.77
C GLN A 47 0.57 -18.75 21.02
N VAL A 48 1.15 -19.31 19.95
CA VAL A 48 2.31 -20.18 20.09
C VAL A 48 3.55 -19.39 20.52
N ILE A 49 3.78 -18.20 19.95
CA ILE A 49 4.90 -17.31 20.32
C ILE A 49 4.79 -16.89 21.79
N SER A 50 3.60 -16.52 22.26
CA SER A 50 3.40 -16.14 23.66
C SER A 50 3.66 -17.29 24.62
N ALA A 51 3.34 -18.53 24.23
CA ALA A 51 3.57 -19.72 25.05
C ALA A 51 5.01 -20.26 24.96
N LYS A 52 5.63 -20.22 23.77
CA LYS A 52 6.95 -20.78 23.46
C LYS A 52 7.74 -19.83 22.53
N PRO A 53 8.27 -18.71 23.06
CA PRO A 53 8.93 -17.67 22.26
C PRO A 53 10.28 -18.09 21.66
N TYR A 54 10.82 -19.24 22.06
CA TYR A 54 12.09 -19.81 21.61
C TYR A 54 11.96 -20.70 20.37
N LEU A 55 10.75 -21.06 19.94
CA LEU A 55 10.52 -21.81 18.69
C LEU A 55 10.73 -20.88 17.49
N TYR A 56 11.40 -21.36 16.43
CA TYR A 56 11.61 -20.56 15.23
C TYR A 56 10.42 -20.65 14.27
N GLU A 57 9.74 -21.80 14.24
CA GLU A 57 8.63 -22.13 13.34
C GLU A 57 7.50 -21.10 13.33
N PRO A 58 6.97 -20.65 14.49
CA PRO A 58 5.84 -19.72 14.45
C PRO A 58 6.25 -18.36 13.88
N TYR A 59 7.48 -17.89 14.10
CA TYR A 59 7.97 -16.67 13.46
C TYR A 59 8.13 -16.88 11.95
N PHE A 60 8.73 -18.00 11.54
CA PHE A 60 8.91 -18.31 10.12
C PHE A 60 7.57 -18.35 9.36
N TYR A 61 6.59 -19.10 9.85
CA TYR A 61 5.29 -19.20 9.20
C TYR A 61 4.45 -17.91 9.30
N ARG A 62 4.60 -17.14 10.39
CA ARG A 62 3.98 -15.81 10.50
C ARG A 62 4.58 -14.82 9.49
N GLY A 63 5.89 -14.91 9.24
CA GLY A 63 6.57 -14.17 8.18
C GLY A 63 6.02 -14.52 6.78
N ILE A 64 5.76 -15.81 6.51
CA ILE A 64 5.10 -16.24 5.26
C ILE A 64 3.69 -15.66 5.15
N ALA A 65 2.90 -15.68 6.23
CA ALA A 65 1.56 -15.08 6.22
C ALA A 65 1.62 -13.58 5.89
N LYS A 66 2.57 -12.85 6.49
CA LYS A 66 2.79 -11.42 6.24
C LYS A 66 3.25 -11.09 4.83
N ILE A 67 4.10 -11.93 4.21
CA ILE A 67 4.46 -11.81 2.79
C ILE A 67 3.20 -11.79 1.92
N ASN A 68 2.26 -12.70 2.18
CA ASN A 68 1.02 -12.80 1.41
C ASN A 68 0.04 -11.65 1.69
N LEU A 69 0.23 -10.94 2.81
CA LEU A 69 -0.47 -9.69 3.15
C LEU A 69 0.28 -8.44 2.69
N GLU A 70 1.36 -8.59 1.91
CA GLU A 70 2.24 -7.51 1.43
C GLU A 70 2.91 -6.69 2.55
N ASP A 71 2.97 -7.24 3.77
CA ASP A 71 3.74 -6.72 4.90
C ASP A 71 5.19 -7.23 4.83
N PHE A 72 5.96 -6.67 3.89
CA PHE A 72 7.34 -7.08 3.66
C PHE A 72 8.28 -6.72 4.82
N GLN A 73 8.06 -5.59 5.49
CA GLN A 73 8.86 -5.19 6.66
C GLN A 73 8.61 -6.12 7.85
N GLY A 74 7.35 -6.44 8.14
CA GLY A 74 7.00 -7.37 9.20
C GLY A 74 7.47 -8.79 8.91
N ALA A 75 7.46 -9.23 7.65
CA ALA A 75 8.01 -10.51 7.23
C ALA A 75 9.54 -10.57 7.43
N GLU A 76 10.26 -9.52 7.04
CA GLU A 76 11.72 -9.42 7.26
C GLU A 76 12.06 -9.51 8.76
N ALA A 77 11.30 -8.81 9.61
CA ALA A 77 11.49 -8.84 11.06
C ALA A 77 11.23 -10.24 11.66
N ASP A 78 10.16 -10.92 11.21
CA ASP A 78 9.83 -12.27 11.68
C ASP A 78 10.84 -13.31 11.23
N CYS A 79 11.30 -13.26 9.98
CA CYS A 79 12.35 -14.16 9.52
C CYS A 79 13.68 -13.89 10.23
N THR A 80 13.98 -12.64 10.57
CA THR A 80 15.17 -12.30 11.38
C THR A 80 15.09 -12.93 12.77
N LYS A 81 13.94 -12.83 13.45
CA LYS A 81 13.71 -13.53 14.71
C LYS A 81 13.83 -15.04 14.53
N ALA A 82 13.24 -15.62 13.47
CA ALA A 82 13.34 -17.06 13.22
C ALA A 82 14.81 -17.52 13.08
N ILE A 83 15.64 -16.77 12.34
CA ILE A 83 17.07 -17.04 12.13
C ILE A 83 17.85 -16.96 13.45
N GLU A 84 17.57 -15.96 14.30
CA GLU A 84 18.18 -15.85 15.62
C GLU A 84 17.92 -17.07 16.51
N ARG A 85 16.76 -17.75 16.34
CA ARG A 85 16.41 -18.96 17.11
C ARG A 85 16.98 -20.22 16.46
N ASN A 86 16.97 -20.29 15.13
CA ASN A 86 17.54 -21.39 14.38
C ASN A 86 18.20 -20.91 13.08
N PRO A 87 19.55 -20.77 13.05
CA PRO A 87 20.26 -20.23 11.91
C PRO A 87 20.46 -21.24 10.77
N PHE A 88 20.09 -22.51 10.95
CA PHE A 88 20.35 -23.59 9.99
C PHE A 88 19.19 -23.86 9.03
N VAL A 89 18.16 -23.01 9.02
CA VAL A 89 16.94 -23.19 8.21
C VAL A 89 17.04 -22.33 6.95
N PRO A 90 17.36 -22.89 5.77
CA PRO A 90 17.54 -22.12 4.54
C PRO A 90 16.29 -21.32 4.16
N GLY A 91 15.11 -21.90 4.41
CA GLY A 91 13.82 -21.26 4.13
C GLY A 91 13.65 -19.91 4.82
N CYS A 92 14.21 -19.69 6.02
CA CYS A 92 14.10 -18.41 6.70
C CYS A 92 14.86 -17.30 5.96
N TYR A 93 16.06 -17.60 5.47
CA TYR A 93 16.83 -16.67 4.63
C TYR A 93 16.16 -16.46 3.27
N GLN A 94 15.59 -17.50 2.67
CA GLN A 94 14.88 -17.40 1.40
C GLN A 94 13.70 -16.40 1.48
N ILE A 95 12.86 -16.53 2.51
CA ILE A 95 11.71 -15.65 2.73
C ILE A 95 12.16 -14.23 3.10
N ARG A 96 13.21 -14.09 3.93
CA ARG A 96 13.78 -12.77 4.25
C ARG A 96 14.38 -12.08 3.03
N GLY A 97 15.13 -12.81 2.21
CA GLY A 97 15.69 -12.31 0.95
C GLY A 97 14.58 -11.84 0.00
N TYR A 98 13.49 -12.60 -0.11
CA TYR A 98 12.33 -12.17 -0.88
C TYR A 98 11.70 -10.89 -0.33
N ALA A 99 11.48 -10.80 0.98
CA ALA A 99 10.96 -9.60 1.63
C ALA A 99 11.85 -8.37 1.37
N ARG A 100 13.17 -8.56 1.30
CA ARG A 100 14.16 -7.51 1.04
C ARG A 100 14.15 -7.04 -0.41
N ILE A 101 14.02 -7.94 -1.39
CA ILE A 101 13.85 -7.58 -2.81
C ILE A 101 12.63 -6.66 -2.97
N ARG A 102 11.50 -7.02 -2.33
CA ARG A 102 10.27 -6.23 -2.39
C ARG A 102 10.36 -4.86 -1.68
N GLN A 103 11.42 -4.62 -0.94
CA GLN A 103 11.77 -3.34 -0.31
C GLN A 103 12.98 -2.68 -0.98
N HIS A 104 13.37 -3.11 -2.19
CA HIS A 104 14.56 -2.64 -2.93
C HIS A 104 15.91 -2.83 -2.20
N LYS A 105 15.98 -3.73 -1.22
CA LYS A 105 17.19 -4.07 -0.46
C LYS A 105 17.92 -5.28 -1.08
N VAL A 106 18.32 -5.16 -2.34
CA VAL A 106 18.87 -6.28 -3.14
C VAL A 106 20.16 -6.84 -2.54
N ASP A 107 21.08 -6.00 -2.05
CA ASP A 107 22.34 -6.45 -1.44
C ASP A 107 22.11 -7.38 -0.23
N GLY A 108 21.16 -7.03 0.65
CA GLY A 108 20.80 -7.88 1.79
C GLY A 108 20.13 -9.20 1.38
N ALA A 109 19.43 -9.22 0.24
CA ALA A 109 18.87 -10.46 -0.31
C ALA A 109 19.98 -11.38 -0.86
N ILE A 110 21.00 -10.83 -1.51
CA ILE A 110 22.17 -11.58 -1.99
C ILE A 110 22.89 -12.27 -0.82
N GLU A 111 23.09 -11.57 0.30
CA GLU A 111 23.68 -12.14 1.51
C GLU A 111 22.84 -13.29 2.07
N ASP A 112 21.52 -13.11 2.14
CA ASP A 112 20.60 -14.15 2.60
C ASP A 112 20.64 -15.40 1.72
N TYR A 113 20.59 -15.26 0.40
CA TYR A 113 20.66 -16.41 -0.49
C TYR A 113 22.02 -17.10 -0.46
N LYS A 114 23.13 -16.35 -0.37
CA LYS A 114 24.46 -16.94 -0.13
C LYS A 114 24.46 -17.76 1.14
N LYS A 115 23.90 -17.23 2.23
CA LYS A 115 23.84 -17.94 3.52
C LYS A 115 22.94 -19.17 3.47
N ALA A 116 21.80 -19.09 2.78
CA ALA A 116 20.92 -20.23 2.56
C ALA A 116 21.63 -21.37 1.81
N LEU A 117 22.42 -21.03 0.79
CA LEU A 117 23.19 -21.97 -0.03
C LEU A 117 24.36 -22.63 0.71
N GLU A 118 24.87 -22.03 1.80
CA GLU A 118 25.83 -22.73 2.68
C GLU A 118 25.22 -23.98 3.33
N TYR A 119 23.91 -23.95 3.60
CA TYR A 119 23.18 -25.04 4.24
C TYR A 119 22.47 -25.97 3.23
N ASP A 120 22.08 -25.45 2.07
CA ASP A 120 21.39 -26.20 1.01
C ASP A 120 21.97 -25.89 -0.39
N PRO A 121 23.20 -26.38 -0.69
CA PRO A 121 23.93 -26.02 -1.91
C PRO A 121 23.39 -26.68 -3.20
N GLU A 122 22.48 -27.64 -3.09
CA GLU A 122 21.87 -28.35 -4.23
C GLU A 122 20.52 -27.76 -4.64
N ASN A 123 20.02 -26.76 -3.90
CA ASN A 123 18.74 -26.12 -4.17
C ASN A 123 18.80 -25.20 -5.40
N SER A 124 18.26 -25.67 -6.52
CA SER A 124 18.18 -24.91 -7.76
C SER A 124 17.41 -23.59 -7.60
N GLY A 125 16.34 -23.57 -6.78
CA GLY A 125 15.56 -22.37 -6.52
C GLY A 125 16.35 -21.25 -5.83
N LEU A 126 17.26 -21.60 -4.90
CA LEU A 126 18.13 -20.63 -4.25
C LEU A 126 19.20 -20.07 -5.20
N TRP A 127 19.81 -20.93 -6.03
CA TRP A 127 20.74 -20.48 -7.07
C TRP A 127 20.08 -19.57 -8.09
N ASN A 128 18.87 -19.92 -8.54
CA ASN A 128 18.06 -19.10 -9.43
C ASN A 128 17.80 -17.71 -8.83
N ASN A 129 17.31 -17.65 -7.59
CA ASN A 129 17.02 -16.37 -6.93
C ASN A 129 18.28 -15.53 -6.71
N LEU A 130 19.40 -16.15 -6.34
CA LEU A 130 20.68 -15.46 -6.18
C LEU A 130 21.17 -14.87 -7.50
N ALA A 131 21.10 -15.63 -8.58
CA ALA A 131 21.48 -15.16 -9.92
C ALA A 131 20.63 -13.96 -10.33
N LEU A 132 19.31 -14.03 -10.16
CA LEU A 132 18.40 -12.90 -10.46
C LEU A 132 18.76 -11.65 -9.65
N CYS A 133 19.05 -11.78 -8.36
CA CYS A 133 19.47 -10.64 -7.52
C CYS A 133 20.78 -10.01 -8.02
N ARG A 134 21.75 -10.82 -8.47
CA ARG A 134 23.01 -10.30 -9.02
C ARG A 134 22.81 -9.64 -10.38
N ILE A 135 21.89 -10.14 -11.21
CA ILE A 135 21.51 -9.49 -12.47
C ILE A 135 20.93 -8.10 -12.20
N GLU A 136 20.00 -7.99 -11.24
CA GLU A 136 19.41 -6.72 -10.81
C GLU A 136 20.47 -5.74 -10.28
N ASN A 137 21.42 -6.24 -9.49
CA ASN A 137 22.55 -5.47 -8.99
C ASN A 137 23.67 -5.22 -10.04
N LYS A 138 23.45 -5.64 -11.30
CA LYS A 138 24.40 -5.52 -12.42
C LYS A 138 25.75 -6.24 -12.21
N ASP A 139 25.83 -7.18 -11.26
CA ASP A 139 26.96 -8.10 -11.08
C ASP A 139 26.82 -9.28 -12.04
N TYR A 140 27.08 -9.01 -13.32
CA TYR A 140 26.93 -9.99 -14.41
C TYR A 140 27.93 -11.15 -14.31
N GLU A 141 29.15 -10.89 -13.85
CA GLU A 141 30.17 -11.95 -13.68
C GLU A 141 29.82 -12.89 -12.53
N GLY A 142 29.33 -12.34 -11.41
CA GLY A 142 28.79 -13.13 -10.32
C GLY A 142 27.56 -13.92 -10.72
N ALA A 143 26.60 -13.30 -11.43
CA ALA A 143 25.39 -13.96 -11.91
C ALA A 143 25.73 -15.15 -12.84
N LYS A 144 26.65 -14.97 -13.79
CA LYS A 144 27.07 -16.02 -14.71
C LYS A 144 27.59 -17.27 -13.99
N LYS A 145 28.42 -17.10 -12.94
CA LYS A 145 28.93 -18.22 -12.13
C LYS A 145 27.82 -18.96 -11.41
N ASP A 146 26.85 -18.24 -10.86
CA ASP A 146 25.71 -18.85 -10.18
C ASP A 146 24.81 -19.61 -11.16
N ILE A 147 24.60 -19.06 -12.37
CA ILE A 147 23.83 -19.70 -13.43
C ILE A 147 24.56 -20.94 -13.98
N ASP A 148 25.89 -20.90 -14.13
CA ASP A 148 26.68 -22.07 -14.51
C ASP A 148 26.52 -23.20 -13.48
N ARG A 149 26.45 -22.86 -12.20
CA ARG A 149 26.15 -23.83 -11.13
C ARG A 149 24.72 -24.35 -11.21
N LEU A 150 23.74 -23.48 -11.48
CA LEU A 150 22.34 -23.85 -11.67
C LEU A 150 22.17 -24.84 -12.84
N ILE A 151 22.79 -24.55 -14.00
CA ILE A 151 22.77 -25.42 -15.18
C ILE A 151 23.41 -26.78 -14.89
N ALA A 152 24.48 -26.80 -14.09
CA ALA A 152 25.11 -28.06 -13.68
C ALA A 152 24.21 -28.93 -12.80
N LEU A 153 23.37 -28.32 -11.95
CA LEU A 153 22.40 -29.01 -11.08
C LEU A 153 21.14 -29.43 -11.84
N ALA A 154 20.63 -28.56 -12.72
CA ALA A 154 19.38 -28.75 -13.45
C ALA A 154 19.59 -28.57 -14.97
N PRO A 155 20.28 -29.51 -15.65
CA PRO A 155 20.65 -29.36 -17.06
C PRO A 155 19.46 -29.43 -18.03
N ARG A 156 18.28 -29.80 -17.55
CA ARG A 156 17.02 -29.83 -18.32
C ARG A 156 16.16 -28.57 -18.11
N GLU A 157 16.64 -27.61 -17.33
CA GLU A 157 15.91 -26.36 -17.08
C GLU A 157 16.26 -25.31 -18.15
N SER A 158 15.38 -25.15 -19.13
CA SER A 158 15.59 -24.20 -20.25
C SER A 158 15.73 -22.76 -19.79
N ASN A 159 15.03 -22.36 -18.71
CA ASN A 159 15.10 -21.02 -18.14
C ASN A 159 16.50 -20.62 -17.65
N ALA A 160 17.30 -21.58 -17.14
CA ALA A 160 18.65 -21.29 -16.70
C ALA A 160 19.56 -20.86 -17.88
N PHE A 161 19.38 -21.47 -19.05
CA PHE A 161 20.07 -21.04 -20.28
C PHE A 161 19.58 -19.67 -20.75
N LEU A 162 18.26 -19.41 -20.68
CA LEU A 162 17.72 -18.08 -21.01
C LEU A 162 18.27 -16.99 -20.09
N MET A 163 18.41 -17.25 -18.79
CA MET A 163 19.02 -16.31 -17.85
C MET A 163 20.47 -16.01 -18.22
N ARG A 164 21.25 -17.02 -18.61
CA ARG A 164 22.63 -16.80 -19.06
C ARG A 164 22.70 -16.02 -20.37
N ALA A 165 21.76 -16.28 -21.28
CA ALA A 165 21.61 -15.53 -22.51
C ALA A 165 21.26 -14.06 -22.26
N ASP A 166 20.36 -13.76 -21.31
CA ASP A 166 20.04 -12.38 -20.92
C ASP A 166 21.27 -11.65 -20.36
N VAL A 167 22.04 -12.29 -19.47
CA VAL A 167 23.31 -11.74 -18.97
C VAL A 167 24.27 -11.45 -20.13
N ALA A 168 24.41 -12.37 -21.08
CA ALA A 168 25.24 -12.17 -22.26
C ALA A 168 24.75 -11.00 -23.13
N MET A 169 23.44 -10.86 -23.33
CA MET A 169 22.84 -9.71 -24.04
C MET A 169 23.12 -8.38 -23.34
N ARG A 170 23.00 -8.32 -22.01
CA ARG A 170 23.36 -7.13 -21.20
C ARG A 170 24.85 -6.79 -21.30
N GLN A 171 25.70 -7.80 -21.44
CA GLN A 171 27.14 -7.65 -21.73
C GLN A 171 27.46 -7.38 -23.21
N LYS A 172 26.44 -7.27 -24.08
CA LYS A 172 26.56 -7.11 -25.55
C LYS A 172 27.24 -8.28 -26.28
N ASP A 173 27.30 -9.45 -25.66
CA ASP A 173 27.77 -10.69 -26.28
C ASP A 173 26.59 -11.45 -26.92
N THR A 174 26.21 -11.02 -28.12
CA THR A 174 25.08 -11.60 -28.85
C THR A 174 25.35 -13.04 -29.32
N LEU A 175 26.62 -13.43 -29.48
CA LEU A 175 26.99 -14.77 -29.95
C LEU A 175 26.81 -15.80 -28.85
N SER A 176 27.26 -15.50 -27.63
CA SER A 176 27.02 -16.37 -26.48
C SER A 176 25.53 -16.46 -26.15
N ALA A 177 24.80 -15.34 -26.26
CA ALA A 177 23.36 -15.33 -26.08
C ALA A 177 22.63 -16.24 -27.07
N GLU A 178 22.95 -16.15 -28.37
CA GLU A 178 22.35 -16.99 -29.41
C GLU A 178 22.59 -18.48 -29.13
N LYS A 179 23.82 -18.84 -28.76
CA LYS A 179 24.19 -20.22 -28.41
C LYS A 179 23.39 -20.76 -27.23
N ASP A 180 23.21 -19.97 -26.18
CA ASP A 180 22.46 -20.39 -24.99
C ASP A 180 20.97 -20.50 -25.27
N ILE A 181 20.40 -19.59 -26.08
CA ILE A 181 18.99 -19.67 -26.49
C ILE A 181 18.75 -20.91 -27.37
N ASP A 182 19.64 -21.19 -28.34
CA ASP A 182 19.53 -22.40 -29.15
C ASP A 182 19.63 -23.65 -28.27
N LYS A 183 20.49 -23.63 -27.24
CA LYS A 183 20.55 -24.73 -26.28
C LYS A 183 19.27 -24.86 -25.45
N ALA A 184 18.65 -23.74 -25.07
CA ALA A 184 17.38 -23.72 -24.37
C ALA A 184 16.26 -24.36 -25.21
N ILE A 185 16.24 -24.11 -26.53
CA ILE A 185 15.30 -24.71 -27.49
C ILE A 185 15.56 -26.22 -27.65
N GLU A 186 16.83 -26.65 -27.70
CA GLU A 186 17.16 -28.09 -27.73
C GLU A 186 16.67 -28.82 -26.47
N VAL A 187 16.74 -28.15 -25.32
CA VAL A 187 16.34 -28.70 -24.02
C VAL A 187 14.82 -28.75 -23.89
N ASP A 188 14.14 -27.68 -24.28
CA ASP A 188 12.68 -27.56 -24.19
C ASP A 188 12.10 -26.72 -25.33
N ALA A 189 11.78 -27.39 -26.45
CA ALA A 189 11.17 -26.76 -27.61
C ALA A 189 9.69 -26.38 -27.41
N TYR A 190 9.02 -26.87 -26.35
CA TYR A 190 7.62 -26.58 -26.07
C TYR A 190 7.43 -25.34 -25.18
N ASN A 191 8.52 -24.82 -24.61
CA ASN A 191 8.50 -23.56 -23.91
C ASN A 191 8.38 -22.39 -24.90
N SER A 192 7.29 -21.63 -24.87
CA SER A 192 7.13 -20.49 -25.78
C SER A 192 8.20 -19.41 -25.56
N THR A 193 8.71 -19.26 -24.33
CA THR A 193 9.62 -18.15 -23.99
C THR A 193 10.98 -18.30 -24.65
N VAL A 194 11.45 -19.53 -24.93
CA VAL A 194 12.73 -19.74 -25.62
C VAL A 194 12.68 -19.25 -27.07
N TRP A 195 11.53 -19.43 -27.74
CA TRP A 195 11.30 -18.93 -29.10
C TRP A 195 11.17 -17.40 -29.11
N THR A 196 10.44 -16.84 -28.14
CA THR A 196 10.33 -15.39 -27.97
C THR A 196 11.70 -14.75 -27.73
N ALA A 197 12.54 -15.33 -26.86
CA ALA A 197 13.88 -14.83 -26.58
C ALA A 197 14.76 -14.80 -27.85
N ARG A 198 14.72 -15.85 -28.67
CA ARG A 198 15.46 -15.88 -29.94
C ARG A 198 14.93 -14.86 -30.94
N ALA A 199 13.61 -14.71 -31.02
CA ALA A 199 13.00 -13.71 -31.88
C ALA A 199 13.41 -12.29 -31.50
N VAL A 200 13.44 -11.96 -30.21
CA VAL A 200 13.89 -10.65 -29.70
C VAL A 200 15.35 -10.41 -30.06
N LEU A 201 16.22 -11.41 -29.89
CA LEU A 201 17.62 -11.31 -30.31
C LEU A 201 17.74 -11.06 -31.83
N ARG A 202 16.95 -11.77 -32.65
CA ARG A 202 16.90 -11.59 -34.10
C ARG A 202 16.35 -10.22 -34.53
N LEU A 203 15.37 -9.69 -33.80
CA LEU A 203 14.88 -8.32 -34.00
C LEU A 203 15.99 -7.29 -33.77
N GLN A 204 16.78 -7.45 -32.71
CA GLN A 204 17.95 -6.60 -32.45
C GLN A 204 19.03 -6.72 -33.54
N GLN A 205 19.20 -7.91 -34.11
CA GLN A 205 20.10 -8.16 -35.25
C GLN A 205 19.50 -7.73 -36.60
N ALA A 206 18.32 -7.12 -36.64
CA ALA A 206 17.58 -6.76 -37.86
C ALA A 206 17.23 -7.95 -38.79
N LYS A 207 17.23 -9.18 -38.27
CA LYS A 207 16.83 -10.41 -38.98
C LYS A 207 15.32 -10.63 -38.89
N TYR A 208 14.55 -9.67 -39.42
CA TYR A 208 13.10 -9.60 -39.18
C TYR A 208 12.30 -10.83 -39.64
N LYS A 209 12.67 -11.42 -40.77
CA LYS A 209 12.00 -12.61 -41.32
C LYS A 209 12.20 -13.85 -40.45
N GLU A 210 13.40 -14.02 -39.90
CA GLU A 210 13.72 -15.11 -38.97
C GLU A 210 13.06 -14.89 -37.60
N ALA A 211 12.96 -13.63 -37.15
CA ALA A 211 12.22 -13.27 -35.95
C ALA A 211 10.72 -13.58 -36.07
N GLU A 212 10.11 -13.24 -37.22
CA GLU A 212 8.70 -13.57 -37.50
C GLU A 212 8.45 -15.08 -37.41
N GLY A 213 9.32 -15.91 -37.99
CA GLY A 213 9.19 -17.37 -37.92
C GLY A 213 9.32 -17.95 -36.50
N ASP A 214 10.21 -17.40 -35.67
CA ASP A 214 10.30 -17.78 -34.26
C ASP A 214 9.06 -17.35 -33.48
N LEU A 215 8.52 -16.16 -33.76
CA LEU A 215 7.30 -15.67 -33.11
C LEU A 215 6.06 -16.46 -33.52
N ASP A 216 6.01 -16.97 -34.75
CA ASP A 216 4.97 -17.92 -35.16
C ASP A 216 4.97 -19.18 -34.29
N GLN A 217 6.16 -19.73 -33.97
CA GLN A 217 6.28 -20.86 -33.04
C GLN A 217 5.89 -20.46 -31.60
N ALA A 218 6.36 -19.31 -31.12
CA ALA A 218 6.01 -18.82 -29.79
C ALA A 218 4.51 -18.61 -29.63
N ILE A 219 3.83 -18.05 -30.63
CA ILE A 219 2.38 -17.83 -30.65
C ILE A 219 1.62 -19.16 -30.74
N HIS A 220 2.11 -20.13 -31.51
CA HIS A 220 1.50 -21.46 -31.56
C HIS A 220 1.47 -22.12 -30.18
N LEU A 221 2.55 -21.98 -29.40
CA LEU A 221 2.68 -22.52 -28.06
C LEU A 221 1.92 -21.69 -27.00
N ALA A 222 1.87 -20.36 -27.16
CA ALA A 222 1.25 -19.43 -26.22
C ALA A 222 0.37 -18.39 -26.93
N VAL A 223 -0.83 -18.82 -27.35
CA VAL A 223 -1.78 -18.01 -28.15
C VAL A 223 -2.29 -16.77 -27.40
N LYS A 224 -2.27 -16.77 -26.05
CA LYS A 224 -2.77 -15.65 -25.23
C LYS A 224 -1.67 -14.74 -24.68
N ASN A 225 -0.50 -14.71 -25.33
CA ASN A 225 0.59 -13.80 -24.94
C ASN A 225 0.63 -12.59 -25.88
N ALA A 226 0.20 -11.42 -25.39
CA ALA A 226 0.13 -10.18 -26.17
C ALA A 226 1.51 -9.72 -26.68
N ASP A 227 2.57 -9.92 -25.89
CA ASP A 227 3.93 -9.47 -26.23
C ASP A 227 4.48 -10.17 -27.47
N ASN A 228 4.11 -11.44 -27.68
CA ASN A 228 4.49 -12.19 -28.87
C ASN A 228 3.88 -11.57 -30.14
N TYR A 229 2.63 -11.11 -30.08
CA TYR A 229 1.98 -10.42 -31.20
C TYR A 229 2.59 -9.03 -31.42
N ILE A 230 2.87 -8.27 -30.36
CA ILE A 230 3.54 -6.96 -30.46
C ILE A 230 4.91 -7.09 -31.13
N ASN A 231 5.71 -8.06 -30.72
CA ASN A 231 7.03 -8.32 -31.30
C ASN A 231 6.91 -8.78 -32.77
N ARG A 232 5.87 -9.54 -33.12
CA ARG A 232 5.66 -9.98 -34.52
C ARG A 232 5.17 -8.84 -35.39
N ALA A 233 4.33 -7.97 -34.85
CA ALA A 233 3.90 -6.74 -35.50
C ALA A 233 5.11 -5.85 -35.82
N LEU A 234 6.05 -5.73 -34.88
CA LEU A 234 7.31 -5.01 -35.09
C LEU A 234 8.16 -5.64 -36.21
N ALA A 235 8.32 -6.97 -36.20
CA ALA A 235 9.02 -7.69 -37.28
C ALA A 235 8.38 -7.43 -38.65
N ARG A 236 7.05 -7.48 -38.73
CA ARG A 236 6.27 -7.25 -39.95
C ARG A 236 6.31 -5.80 -40.42
N TYR A 237 6.28 -4.84 -39.48
CA TYR A 237 6.43 -3.42 -39.76
C TYR A 237 7.76 -3.15 -40.48
N HIS A 238 8.87 -3.68 -39.97
CA HIS A 238 10.18 -3.54 -40.60
C HIS A 238 10.30 -4.25 -41.96
N GLN A 239 9.47 -5.26 -42.21
CA GLN A 239 9.32 -5.92 -43.51
C GLN A 239 8.32 -5.22 -44.45
N ASN A 240 7.75 -4.08 -44.06
CA ASN A 240 6.71 -3.35 -44.78
C ASN A 240 5.38 -4.14 -44.95
N ASN A 241 5.15 -5.17 -44.14
CA ASN A 241 3.87 -5.86 -44.03
C ASN A 241 2.96 -5.14 -43.02
N LEU A 242 2.52 -3.94 -43.39
CA LEU A 242 1.75 -3.05 -42.50
C LEU A 242 0.38 -3.64 -42.12
N ARG A 243 -0.25 -4.39 -43.04
CA ARG A 243 -1.53 -5.06 -42.77
C ARG A 243 -1.37 -6.13 -41.70
N GLY A 244 -0.40 -7.03 -41.86
CA GLY A 244 -0.13 -8.06 -40.86
C GLY A 244 0.32 -7.48 -39.52
N ALA A 245 1.05 -6.36 -39.52
CA ALA A 245 1.42 -5.65 -38.30
C ALA A 245 0.17 -5.06 -37.59
N MET A 246 -0.76 -4.48 -38.34
CA MET A 246 -2.02 -3.98 -37.79
C MET A 246 -2.86 -5.11 -37.18
N ASP A 247 -3.02 -6.22 -37.90
CA ASP A 247 -3.76 -7.39 -37.44
C ASP A 247 -3.17 -7.94 -36.12
N ASP A 248 -1.84 -7.98 -36.00
CA ASP A 248 -1.16 -8.41 -34.77
C ASP A 248 -1.36 -7.44 -33.60
N TYR A 249 -1.28 -6.13 -33.83
CA TYR A 249 -1.57 -5.14 -32.77
C TYR A 249 -3.03 -5.20 -32.29
N ASP A 250 -3.97 -5.42 -33.21
CA ASP A 250 -5.38 -5.58 -32.84
C ASP A 250 -5.59 -6.84 -31.99
N VAL A 251 -4.95 -7.96 -32.33
CA VAL A 251 -5.00 -9.18 -31.51
C VAL A 251 -4.33 -8.97 -30.15
N ALA A 252 -3.17 -8.31 -30.10
CA ALA A 252 -2.49 -8.02 -28.84
C ALA A 252 -3.39 -7.23 -27.87
N LEU A 253 -4.10 -6.22 -28.37
CA LEU A 253 -4.99 -5.38 -27.57
C LEU A 253 -6.36 -6.02 -27.28
N GLN A 254 -6.73 -7.10 -27.98
CA GLN A 254 -7.83 -7.96 -27.55
C GLN A 254 -7.43 -8.84 -26.36
N ILE A 255 -6.16 -9.26 -26.29
CA ILE A 255 -5.61 -10.09 -25.21
C ILE A 255 -5.35 -9.24 -23.97
N ASP A 256 -4.68 -8.10 -24.15
CA ASP A 256 -4.36 -7.13 -23.09
C ASP A 256 -4.82 -5.72 -23.50
N PRO A 257 -6.07 -5.35 -23.15
CA PRO A 257 -6.65 -4.06 -23.51
C PRO A 257 -5.94 -2.86 -22.87
N ASN A 258 -5.12 -3.06 -21.85
CA ASN A 258 -4.42 -1.97 -21.16
C ASN A 258 -2.96 -1.84 -21.59
N ASN A 259 -2.54 -2.55 -22.63
CA ASN A 259 -1.14 -2.58 -23.05
C ASN A 259 -0.70 -1.24 -23.66
N PHE A 260 0.13 -0.49 -22.94
CA PHE A 260 0.67 0.79 -23.38
C PHE A 260 1.37 0.71 -24.74
N ILE A 261 2.30 -0.24 -24.89
CA ILE A 261 3.15 -0.36 -26.10
C ILE A 261 2.27 -0.70 -27.30
N GLY A 262 1.29 -1.58 -27.11
CA GLY A 262 0.29 -1.92 -28.11
C GLY A 262 -0.47 -0.68 -28.61
N HIS A 263 -1.05 0.11 -27.71
CA HIS A 263 -1.81 1.31 -28.07
C HIS A 263 -0.94 2.35 -28.77
N TYR A 264 0.25 2.66 -28.22
CA TYR A 264 1.13 3.67 -28.81
C TYR A 264 1.58 3.27 -30.22
N ASN A 265 2.03 2.03 -30.41
CA ASN A 265 2.53 1.55 -31.69
C ASN A 265 1.42 1.42 -32.73
N ARG A 266 0.23 0.95 -32.31
CA ARG A 266 -0.93 0.91 -33.19
C ARG A 266 -1.38 2.30 -33.60
N GLY A 267 -1.38 3.27 -32.68
CA GLY A 267 -1.70 4.67 -32.95
C GLY A 267 -0.76 5.27 -34.01
N LEU A 268 0.54 5.06 -33.88
CA LEU A 268 1.51 5.47 -34.90
C LEU A 268 1.28 4.78 -36.26
N LEU A 269 1.01 3.47 -36.25
CA LEU A 269 0.77 2.72 -37.48
C LEU A 269 -0.55 3.16 -38.16
N ARG A 270 -1.60 3.44 -37.39
CA ARG A 270 -2.88 3.97 -37.87
C ARG A 270 -2.70 5.36 -38.48
N ALA A 271 -1.96 6.24 -37.83
CA ALA A 271 -1.60 7.55 -38.36
C ALA A 271 -0.84 7.43 -39.71
N TYR A 272 0.08 6.45 -39.81
CA TYR A 272 0.84 6.19 -41.02
C TYR A 272 -0.03 5.71 -42.19
N VAL A 273 -1.04 4.86 -41.94
CA VAL A 273 -1.98 4.39 -42.97
C VAL A 273 -3.17 5.33 -43.20
N GLY A 274 -3.25 6.44 -42.46
CA GLY A 274 -4.28 7.47 -42.60
C GLY A 274 -5.59 7.22 -41.83
N ASP A 275 -5.63 6.27 -40.90
CA ASP A 275 -6.77 6.05 -39.99
C ASP A 275 -6.69 7.01 -38.78
N ASP A 276 -6.74 8.32 -39.08
CA ASP A 276 -6.37 9.37 -38.13
C ASP A 276 -7.29 9.44 -36.90
N ASN A 277 -8.61 9.25 -37.07
CA ASN A 277 -9.55 9.32 -35.95
C ASN A 277 -9.33 8.17 -34.95
N ARG A 278 -9.09 6.95 -35.43
CA ARG A 278 -8.79 5.81 -34.55
C ARG A 278 -7.39 5.89 -33.95
N ALA A 279 -6.44 6.55 -34.63
CA ALA A 279 -5.15 6.86 -34.06
C ALA A 279 -5.28 7.83 -32.86
N ILE A 280 -6.17 8.83 -32.95
CA ILE A 280 -6.46 9.75 -31.83
C ILE A 280 -7.02 8.98 -30.63
N GLU A 281 -7.90 8.00 -30.83
CA GLU A 281 -8.42 7.14 -29.75
C GLU A 281 -7.29 6.38 -29.03
N ASP A 282 -6.34 5.81 -29.78
CA ASP A 282 -5.18 5.12 -29.21
C ASP A 282 -4.29 6.08 -28.38
N PHE A 283 -4.03 7.29 -28.87
CA PHE A 283 -3.25 8.27 -28.09
C PHE A 283 -4.01 8.84 -26.89
N ASN A 284 -5.34 8.97 -26.96
CA ASN A 284 -6.14 9.34 -25.80
C ASN A 284 -5.98 8.32 -24.67
N PHE A 285 -6.08 7.02 -24.99
CA PHE A 285 -5.83 5.96 -24.00
C PHE A 285 -4.44 6.09 -23.38
N VAL A 286 -3.39 6.29 -24.20
CA VAL A 286 -2.03 6.46 -23.70
C VAL A 286 -1.92 7.64 -22.72
N ILE A 287 -2.54 8.78 -23.04
CA ILE A 287 -2.50 9.99 -22.21
C ILE A 287 -3.33 9.83 -20.93
N GLU A 288 -4.39 9.02 -20.95
CA GLU A 288 -5.13 8.66 -19.74
C GLU A 288 -4.29 7.82 -18.78
N GLN A 289 -3.44 6.92 -19.29
CA GLN A 289 -2.54 6.10 -18.47
C GLN A 289 -1.29 6.88 -18.02
N GLU A 290 -0.69 7.67 -18.90
CA GLU A 290 0.51 8.47 -18.64
C GLU A 290 0.26 9.94 -19.04
N PRO A 291 -0.32 10.77 -18.13
CA PRO A 291 -0.66 12.16 -18.43
C PRO A 291 0.54 13.06 -18.77
N ASP A 292 1.74 12.64 -18.41
CA ASP A 292 3.01 13.33 -18.63
C ASP A 292 3.72 12.86 -19.94
N ASN A 293 3.10 11.97 -20.71
CA ASN A 293 3.68 11.46 -21.95
C ASN A 293 3.61 12.49 -23.09
N MET A 294 4.59 13.41 -23.13
CA MET A 294 4.62 14.51 -24.11
C MET A 294 4.69 14.05 -25.57
N MET A 295 5.27 12.87 -25.85
CA MET A 295 5.28 12.33 -27.22
C MET A 295 3.90 11.89 -27.68
N ALA A 296 3.12 11.24 -26.82
CA ALA A 296 1.73 10.90 -27.12
C ALA A 296 0.86 12.15 -27.30
N ILE A 297 1.02 13.15 -26.42
CA ILE A 297 0.33 14.45 -26.52
C ILE A 297 0.68 15.13 -27.85
N PHE A 298 1.95 15.15 -28.22
CA PHE A 298 2.37 15.75 -29.48
C PHE A 298 1.82 15.03 -30.71
N ASN A 299 1.89 13.69 -30.73
CA ASN A 299 1.32 12.89 -31.82
C ASN A 299 -0.20 13.10 -31.94
N ARG A 300 -0.92 13.20 -30.82
CA ARG A 300 -2.34 13.55 -30.85
C ARG A 300 -2.55 14.96 -31.41
N GLY A 301 -1.74 15.94 -31.01
CA GLY A 301 -1.78 17.29 -31.56
C GLY A 301 -1.61 17.34 -33.08
N LEU A 302 -0.67 16.55 -33.63
CA LEU A 302 -0.48 16.40 -35.08
C LEU A 302 -1.74 15.84 -35.77
N LEU A 303 -2.37 14.84 -35.17
CA LEU A 303 -3.58 14.23 -35.71
C LEU A 303 -4.78 15.18 -35.62
N LEU A 304 -4.94 15.93 -34.52
CA LEU A 304 -5.99 16.93 -34.35
C LEU A 304 -5.85 18.07 -35.38
N ASP A 305 -4.62 18.53 -35.66
CA ASP A 305 -4.38 19.54 -36.71
C ASP A 305 -4.78 18.99 -38.11
N LYS A 306 -4.53 17.70 -38.35
CA LYS A 306 -4.88 17.03 -39.61
C LYS A 306 -6.39 16.81 -39.76
N THR A 307 -7.10 16.46 -38.70
CA THR A 307 -8.55 16.23 -38.70
C THR A 307 -9.36 17.52 -38.57
N GLY A 308 -8.71 18.65 -38.26
CA GLY A 308 -9.30 19.99 -38.27
C GLY A 308 -9.66 20.56 -36.90
N ASP A 309 -9.41 19.84 -35.80
CA ASP A 309 -9.51 20.39 -34.45
C ASP A 309 -8.26 21.21 -34.10
N LEU A 310 -8.18 22.40 -34.72
CA LEU A 310 -7.07 23.32 -34.54
C LEU A 310 -6.92 23.82 -33.10
N ARG A 311 -8.03 23.89 -32.34
CA ARG A 311 -8.00 24.34 -30.93
C ARG A 311 -7.39 23.27 -30.05
N GLY A 312 -7.81 22.01 -30.22
CA GLY A 312 -7.22 20.86 -29.56
C GLY A 312 -5.74 20.72 -29.88
N ALA A 313 -5.37 20.83 -31.16
CA ALA A 313 -3.97 20.78 -31.59
C ALA A 313 -3.10 21.88 -30.95
N ILE A 314 -3.55 23.14 -30.94
CA ILE A 314 -2.82 24.25 -30.31
C ILE A 314 -2.65 24.02 -28.80
N LYS A 315 -3.67 23.46 -28.13
CA LYS A 315 -3.58 23.10 -26.71
C LYS A 315 -2.50 22.05 -26.49
N ASP A 316 -2.54 20.94 -27.21
CA ASP A 316 -1.56 19.85 -27.08
C ASP A 316 -0.14 20.32 -27.40
N TYR A 317 0.06 21.10 -28.47
CA TYR A 317 1.37 21.69 -28.77
C TYR A 317 1.85 22.64 -27.68
N SER A 318 0.95 23.39 -27.04
CA SER A 318 1.34 24.31 -25.96
C SER A 318 1.81 23.54 -24.73
N THR A 319 1.08 22.50 -24.32
CA THR A 319 1.50 21.60 -23.23
C THR A 319 2.92 21.05 -23.46
N VAL A 320 3.19 20.59 -24.69
CA VAL A 320 4.51 20.05 -25.05
C VAL A 320 5.61 21.12 -25.00
N ILE A 321 5.33 22.32 -25.51
CA ILE A 321 6.29 23.43 -25.54
C ILE A 321 6.58 23.98 -24.14
N ASP A 322 5.58 24.01 -23.27
CA ASP A 322 5.74 24.51 -21.90
C ASP A 322 6.71 23.61 -21.11
N GLU A 323 6.66 22.29 -21.34
CA GLU A 323 7.60 21.32 -20.75
C GLU A 323 8.93 21.20 -21.50
N TYR A 324 8.91 21.34 -22.84
CA TYR A 324 10.10 21.26 -23.69
C TYR A 324 10.28 22.54 -24.53
N PRO A 325 10.72 23.68 -23.95
CA PRO A 325 10.85 24.96 -24.66
C PRO A 325 11.89 24.96 -25.79
N ASN A 326 12.77 23.96 -25.83
CA ASN A 326 13.78 23.81 -26.88
C ASN A 326 13.32 22.92 -28.04
N PHE A 327 12.12 22.34 -27.97
CA PHE A 327 11.56 21.50 -29.02
C PHE A 327 10.96 22.36 -30.14
N LEU A 328 11.82 22.74 -31.10
CA LEU A 328 11.46 23.67 -32.18
C LEU A 328 10.36 23.13 -33.09
N THR A 329 10.31 21.82 -33.30
CA THR A 329 9.27 21.15 -34.07
C THR A 329 7.89 21.48 -33.48
N GLY A 330 7.75 21.55 -32.16
CA GLY A 330 6.54 22.00 -31.48
C GLY A 330 6.10 23.41 -31.89
N TYR A 331 7.02 24.38 -31.84
CA TYR A 331 6.75 25.77 -32.24
C TYR A 331 6.34 25.87 -33.71
N TYR A 332 6.99 25.10 -34.60
CA TYR A 332 6.64 25.07 -36.02
C TYR A 332 5.19 24.64 -36.25
N TYR A 333 4.77 23.51 -35.66
CA TYR A 333 3.39 23.02 -35.83
C TYR A 333 2.36 23.92 -35.13
N ARG A 334 2.69 24.50 -33.97
CA ARG A 334 1.80 25.45 -33.30
C ARG A 334 1.62 26.74 -34.09
N ALA A 335 2.68 27.29 -34.68
CA ALA A 335 2.60 28.47 -35.54
C ALA A 335 1.72 28.22 -36.77
N ALA A 336 1.87 27.05 -37.39
CA ALA A 336 1.04 26.64 -38.53
C ALA A 336 -0.45 26.52 -38.14
N ALA A 337 -0.76 25.85 -37.02
CA ALA A 337 -2.12 25.72 -36.53
C ALA A 337 -2.73 27.09 -36.12
N ARG A 338 -1.95 27.97 -35.47
CA ARG A 338 -2.35 29.34 -35.12
C ARG A 338 -2.68 30.18 -36.35
N ARG A 339 -1.92 30.04 -37.44
CA ARG A 339 -2.27 30.68 -38.72
C ARG A 339 -3.61 30.18 -39.27
N LYS A 340 -3.84 28.87 -39.25
CA LYS A 340 -5.09 28.27 -39.76
C LYS A 340 -6.31 28.77 -38.96
N ILE A 341 -6.18 29.00 -37.66
CA ILE A 341 -7.27 29.53 -36.81
C ILE A 341 -7.39 31.07 -36.82
N GLY A 342 -6.45 31.77 -37.46
CA GLY A 342 -6.44 33.24 -37.57
C GLY A 342 -5.69 34.00 -36.46
N ASP A 343 -5.02 33.29 -35.54
CA ASP A 343 -4.15 33.89 -34.52
C ASP A 343 -2.78 34.29 -35.12
N ARG A 344 -2.77 35.41 -35.85
CA ARG A 344 -1.56 35.94 -36.49
C ARG A 344 -0.48 36.33 -35.49
N ARG A 345 -0.86 36.97 -34.38
CA ARG A 345 0.09 37.44 -33.37
C ARG A 345 0.80 36.29 -32.67
N GLY A 346 0.06 35.24 -32.27
CA GLY A 346 0.64 34.04 -31.67
C GLY A 346 1.53 33.28 -32.63
N ALA A 347 1.15 33.20 -33.92
CA ALA A 347 1.98 32.56 -34.94
C ALA A 347 3.31 33.31 -35.17
N GLU A 348 3.27 34.65 -35.29
CA GLU A 348 4.49 35.48 -35.45
C GLU A 348 5.43 35.36 -34.24
N ALA A 349 4.89 35.24 -33.02
CA ALA A 349 5.68 35.01 -31.82
C ALA A 349 6.42 33.66 -31.84
N ASP A 350 5.73 32.58 -32.25
CA ASP A 350 6.36 31.26 -32.38
C ASP A 350 7.42 31.24 -33.49
N GLU A 351 7.19 31.93 -34.60
CA GLU A 351 8.16 32.04 -35.70
C GLU A 351 9.40 32.86 -35.34
N LEU A 352 9.25 33.88 -34.50
CA LEU A 352 10.39 34.63 -33.99
C LEU A 352 11.32 33.74 -33.15
N VAL A 353 10.75 32.80 -32.37
CA VAL A 353 11.52 31.81 -31.62
C VAL A 353 12.28 30.87 -32.57
N LEU A 354 11.65 30.43 -33.67
CA LEU A 354 12.30 29.61 -34.69
C LEU A 354 13.44 30.37 -35.40
N LEU A 355 13.22 31.63 -35.79
CA LEU A 355 14.21 32.47 -36.45
C LEU A 355 15.42 32.76 -35.56
N ARG A 356 15.18 33.08 -34.27
CA ARG A 356 16.25 33.27 -33.28
C ARG A 356 17.11 32.03 -33.15
N ASN A 357 16.49 30.85 -33.05
CA ASN A 357 17.22 29.59 -32.97
C ASN A 357 18.01 29.28 -34.25
N GLN A 358 17.51 29.63 -35.44
CA GLN A 358 18.27 29.47 -36.68
C GLN A 358 19.55 30.34 -36.68
N LEU A 359 19.47 31.57 -36.17
CA LEU A 359 20.65 32.44 -35.99
C LEU A 359 21.63 31.87 -34.98
N ASP A 360 21.15 31.29 -33.87
CA ASP A 360 21.99 30.65 -32.86
C ASP A 360 22.70 29.40 -33.40
N ARG A 361 22.09 28.65 -34.35
CA ARG A 361 22.77 27.55 -35.07
C ARG A 361 23.91 28.05 -35.94
N TYR A 362 23.74 29.17 -36.63
CA TYR A 362 24.82 29.81 -37.40
C TYR A 362 26.00 30.24 -36.50
N ASN A 363 25.71 30.53 -35.23
CA ASN A 363 26.71 30.89 -34.22
C ASN A 363 27.30 29.68 -33.45
N GLY A 364 27.01 28.44 -33.87
CA GLY A 364 27.69 27.23 -33.38
C GLY A 364 27.05 26.52 -32.16
N VAL A 365 25.82 26.86 -31.78
CA VAL A 365 25.11 26.17 -30.67
C VAL A 365 24.57 24.80 -31.14
N LYS A 366 25.01 23.71 -30.48
CA LYS A 366 24.57 22.34 -30.78
C LYS A 366 23.17 22.05 -30.18
N GLN A 367 22.26 21.53 -30.99
CA GLN A 367 20.93 21.04 -30.55
C GLN A 367 20.91 19.51 -30.43
N GLN A 368 19.97 19.00 -29.62
CA GLN A 368 19.65 17.58 -29.60
C GLN A 368 19.06 17.19 -30.97
N THR A 369 19.60 16.14 -31.56
CA THR A 369 19.13 15.58 -32.83
C THR A 369 18.39 14.27 -32.56
N ALA A 370 17.45 13.92 -33.44
CA ALA A 370 16.90 12.56 -33.48
C ALA A 370 18.04 11.55 -33.64
N VAL A 371 17.94 10.42 -32.94
CA VAL A 371 18.88 9.30 -33.07
C VAL A 371 18.64 8.59 -34.42
N ASP A 372 19.66 8.07 -35.09
CA ASP A 372 19.55 7.40 -36.42
C ASP A 372 18.98 5.97 -36.35
N HIS A 373 17.95 5.76 -35.53
CA HIS A 373 17.27 4.47 -35.35
C HIS A 373 15.77 4.60 -35.61
N LYS A 374 15.18 3.57 -36.22
CA LYS A 374 13.75 3.50 -36.57
C LYS A 374 12.81 3.26 -35.37
N THR A 375 13.36 2.82 -34.24
CA THR A 375 12.65 2.53 -33.00
C THR A 375 13.17 3.40 -31.86
N ARG A 376 12.39 3.50 -30.79
CA ARG A 376 12.79 4.11 -29.51
C ARG A 376 12.43 3.22 -28.34
N LYS A 377 13.12 3.46 -27.23
CA LYS A 377 12.85 2.89 -25.91
C LYS A 377 11.62 3.56 -25.27
N LYS A 378 10.97 2.89 -24.31
CA LYS A 378 9.83 3.47 -23.58
C LYS A 378 10.28 4.66 -22.74
N SER A 379 11.40 4.53 -22.02
CA SER A 379 12.04 5.59 -21.22
C SER A 379 12.67 6.73 -22.03
N ASP A 380 12.68 6.66 -23.35
CA ASP A 380 13.24 7.71 -24.19
C ASP A 380 12.40 8.99 -24.06
N ARG A 381 13.01 10.05 -23.50
CA ARG A 381 12.40 11.37 -23.33
C ARG A 381 12.82 12.37 -24.41
N ASN A 382 13.63 11.96 -25.38
CA ASN A 382 14.05 12.85 -26.46
C ASN A 382 12.88 13.14 -27.39
N MET A 383 12.33 14.35 -27.28
CA MET A 383 11.12 14.76 -28.01
C MET A 383 11.26 14.64 -29.53
N GLU A 384 12.47 14.65 -30.10
CA GLU A 384 12.71 14.41 -31.53
C GLU A 384 12.39 12.98 -32.00
N ASN A 385 12.15 12.05 -31.07
CA ASN A 385 11.81 10.65 -31.34
C ASN A 385 10.28 10.40 -31.31
N TYR A 386 9.44 11.44 -31.27
CA TYR A 386 7.98 11.34 -31.14
C TYR A 386 7.32 10.38 -32.14
N GLY A 387 7.80 10.35 -33.40
CA GLY A 387 7.24 9.53 -34.47
C GLY A 387 7.79 8.09 -34.56
N LYS A 388 8.56 7.63 -33.57
CA LYS A 388 9.20 6.30 -33.61
C LYS A 388 8.39 5.25 -32.87
N ILE A 389 8.38 4.03 -33.42
CA ILE A 389 7.79 2.85 -32.80
C ILE A 389 8.52 2.56 -31.48
N VAL A 390 7.74 2.28 -30.44
CA VAL A 390 8.19 2.00 -29.09
C VAL A 390 8.48 0.52 -28.94
N VAL A 391 9.62 0.23 -28.34
CA VAL A 391 10.00 -1.12 -27.91
C VAL A 391 10.16 -1.08 -26.39
N ALA A 392 9.86 -2.20 -25.74
CA ALA A 392 10.07 -2.36 -24.30
C ALA A 392 11.53 -2.07 -23.92
N ASP A 393 11.74 -1.50 -22.73
CA ASP A 393 13.08 -1.27 -22.23
C ASP A 393 13.67 -2.58 -21.72
N SER A 394 14.90 -2.88 -22.16
CA SER A 394 15.70 -4.01 -21.65
C SER A 394 15.89 -4.02 -20.12
N ASP A 395 15.67 -2.87 -19.47
CA ASP A 395 15.80 -2.68 -18.02
C ASP A 395 14.44 -2.56 -17.30
N GLU A 396 13.33 -2.41 -18.02
CA GLU A 396 11.97 -2.51 -17.43
C GLU A 396 11.56 -3.97 -17.24
N ASP A 397 12.18 -4.90 -17.99
CA ASP A 397 12.28 -6.31 -17.61
C ASP A 397 13.45 -6.54 -16.63
N ALA A 398 13.51 -5.75 -15.55
CA ALA A 398 14.02 -6.34 -14.31
C ALA A 398 13.25 -7.66 -14.17
N PRO A 399 13.89 -8.80 -13.82
CA PRO A 399 13.13 -10.01 -13.59
C PRO A 399 12.13 -9.66 -12.51
N HIS A 400 10.88 -9.38 -12.91
CA HIS A 400 9.78 -9.32 -11.98
C HIS A 400 9.89 -10.67 -11.33
N TYR A 401 10.31 -10.68 -10.07
CA TYR A 401 10.38 -11.86 -9.27
C TYR A 401 8.93 -12.37 -9.20
N LYS A 402 8.56 -13.17 -10.21
CA LYS A 402 7.25 -13.76 -10.37
C LYS A 402 7.36 -15.10 -9.69
N ASN A 403 7.42 -15.07 -8.37
CA ASN A 403 6.82 -16.17 -7.64
C ASN A 403 5.31 -15.98 -7.77
N GLU A 404 4.70 -16.76 -8.65
CA GLU A 404 3.25 -16.94 -8.70
C GLU A 404 2.77 -17.71 -7.45
N TYR A 405 3.03 -17.18 -6.25
CA TYR A 405 2.17 -17.41 -5.10
C TYR A 405 1.19 -16.26 -5.05
N ARG A 406 0.20 -16.32 -5.93
CA ARG A 406 -0.90 -15.35 -5.99
C ARG A 406 -2.05 -15.86 -5.11
N GLY A 407 -1.85 -15.81 -3.80
CA GLY A 407 -2.93 -15.99 -2.83
C GLY A 407 -3.72 -14.68 -2.72
N ARG A 408 -4.91 -14.64 -3.32
CA ARG A 408 -5.81 -13.48 -3.24
C ARG A 408 -6.71 -13.64 -2.02
N VAL A 409 -6.50 -12.86 -0.96
CA VAL A 409 -7.60 -12.50 -0.05
C VAL A 409 -7.47 -11.07 0.49
N GLN A 410 -8.53 -10.28 0.27
CA GLN A 410 -8.93 -9.01 0.91
C GLN A 410 -8.43 -7.68 0.33
N ASP A 411 -8.57 -7.47 -0.98
CA ASP A 411 -8.71 -6.10 -1.55
C ASP A 411 -10.04 -5.47 -1.10
N LYS A 412 -10.22 -5.27 0.20
CA LYS A 412 -11.31 -4.45 0.72
C LYS A 412 -10.87 -3.01 0.60
N ASN A 413 -11.65 -2.20 -0.11
CA ASN A 413 -11.48 -0.76 -0.08
C ASN A 413 -11.88 -0.25 1.32
N VAL A 414 -10.92 -0.23 2.25
CA VAL A 414 -11.13 0.28 3.61
C VAL A 414 -10.89 1.79 3.60
N ARG A 415 -11.80 2.54 4.21
CA ARG A 415 -11.58 3.97 4.49
C ARG A 415 -10.43 4.08 5.49
N ILE A 416 -9.33 4.71 5.10
CA ILE A 416 -8.23 5.01 6.02
C ILE A 416 -8.73 6.09 6.97
N ALA A 417 -8.87 5.73 8.24
CA ALA A 417 -9.28 6.63 9.31
C ALA A 417 -8.63 6.17 10.61
N TYR A 418 -8.33 7.13 11.48
CA TYR A 418 -7.89 6.85 12.85
C TYR A 418 -8.93 6.00 13.60
N GLN A 419 -8.44 5.09 14.45
CA GLN A 419 -9.29 4.39 15.41
C GLN A 419 -9.90 5.41 16.39
N PRO A 420 -11.18 5.26 16.77
CA PRO A 420 -11.88 6.22 17.64
C PRO A 420 -11.23 6.37 19.02
N MET A 421 -11.62 7.45 19.72
CA MET A 421 -11.29 7.67 21.14
C MET A 421 -11.98 6.65 22.03
N TYR A 422 -11.38 6.35 23.18
CA TYR A 422 -11.96 5.52 24.22
C TYR A 422 -12.98 6.28 25.06
N ALA A 423 -14.03 5.59 25.47
CA ALA A 423 -15.12 6.07 26.31
C ALA A 423 -15.29 5.17 27.53
N LEU A 424 -15.81 5.72 28.64
CA LEU A 424 -16.49 4.93 29.65
C LEU A 424 -17.97 4.81 29.27
N THR A 425 -18.47 3.60 29.15
CA THR A 425 -19.85 3.35 28.70
C THR A 425 -20.35 1.98 29.18
N TYR A 426 -21.64 1.71 29.05
CA TYR A 426 -22.21 0.39 29.34
C TYR A 426 -22.25 -0.55 28.13
N TYR A 427 -22.08 -0.02 26.91
CA TYR A 427 -22.34 -0.78 25.70
C TYR A 427 -21.20 -0.71 24.69
N GLU A 428 -20.69 -1.89 24.35
CA GLU A 428 -19.72 -2.10 23.29
C GLU A 428 -20.36 -2.88 22.14
N LYS A 429 -20.02 -2.55 20.89
CA LYS A 429 -20.53 -3.32 19.74
C LYS A 429 -20.00 -4.75 19.79
N PRO A 430 -20.86 -5.77 19.59
CA PRO A 430 -20.41 -7.15 19.51
C PRO A 430 -19.46 -7.32 18.30
N GLY A 431 -18.21 -7.66 18.58
CA GLY A 431 -17.20 -7.97 17.54
C GLY A 431 -17.21 -9.45 17.17
N ASN A 432 -16.87 -9.76 15.92
CA ASN A 432 -16.68 -11.15 15.44
C ASN A 432 -15.42 -11.82 16.02
N VAL A 433 -14.50 -11.04 16.58
CA VAL A 433 -13.25 -11.50 17.22
C VAL A 433 -13.26 -10.98 18.65
N ARG A 434 -12.96 -11.85 19.63
CA ARG A 434 -12.82 -11.45 21.04
C ARG A 434 -11.74 -10.36 21.14
N ARG A 435 -12.15 -9.14 21.44
CA ARG A 435 -11.24 -8.03 21.73
C ARG A 435 -10.59 -8.23 23.10
N THR A 436 -9.43 -7.62 23.28
CA THR A 436 -8.74 -7.47 24.56
C THR A 436 -9.69 -6.78 25.55
N ILE A 437 -9.85 -7.37 26.73
CA ILE A 437 -10.63 -6.75 27.80
C ILE A 437 -9.78 -5.62 28.37
N HIS A 438 -10.20 -4.38 28.12
CA HIS A 438 -9.56 -3.19 28.66
C HIS A 438 -9.81 -3.11 30.17
N TYR A 439 -8.75 -2.96 30.94
CA TYR A 439 -8.80 -3.01 32.39
C TYR A 439 -8.09 -1.81 33.00
N TYR A 440 -8.76 -1.18 33.96
CA TYR A 440 -8.15 -0.23 34.86
C TYR A 440 -8.71 -0.45 36.26
N ARG A 441 -7.82 -0.59 37.24
CA ARG A 441 -8.18 -0.98 38.61
C ARG A 441 -9.23 -0.07 39.23
N TYR A 442 -9.10 1.24 39.03
CA TYR A 442 -10.03 2.22 39.60
C TYR A 442 -11.46 2.07 39.02
N ILE A 443 -11.61 1.77 37.73
CA ILE A 443 -12.93 1.53 37.13
C ILE A 443 -13.53 0.22 37.64
N ASP A 444 -12.72 -0.82 37.84
CA ASP A 444 -13.18 -2.08 38.44
C ASP A 444 -13.63 -1.89 39.90
N GLU A 445 -12.95 -1.03 40.66
CA GLU A 445 -13.36 -0.64 42.01
C GLU A 445 -14.70 0.12 42.01
N LEU A 446 -14.92 1.02 41.04
CA LEU A 446 -16.22 1.68 40.85
C LEU A 446 -17.33 0.69 40.48
N ASN A 447 -17.04 -0.29 39.64
CA ASN A 447 -18.02 -1.31 39.24
C ASN A 447 -18.46 -2.23 40.40
N ARG A 448 -17.76 -2.22 41.54
CA ARG A 448 -18.15 -2.94 42.76
C ARG A 448 -19.01 -2.11 43.70
N ASP A 449 -19.12 -0.81 43.44
CA ASP A 449 -19.98 0.08 44.20
C ASP A 449 -21.44 -0.17 43.82
N THR A 450 -22.30 -0.32 44.82
CA THR A 450 -23.73 -0.59 44.64
C THR A 450 -24.48 0.53 43.92
N LEU A 451 -23.89 1.73 43.82
CA LEU A 451 -24.43 2.84 43.04
C LEU A 451 -24.41 2.56 41.52
N PHE A 452 -23.50 1.73 41.03
CA PHE A 452 -23.37 1.44 39.60
C PHE A 452 -24.23 0.22 39.23
N ALA A 453 -25.44 0.47 38.74
CA ALA A 453 -26.40 -0.58 38.38
C ALA A 453 -25.90 -1.47 37.21
N LYS A 454 -25.05 -0.94 36.34
CA LYS A 454 -24.35 -1.67 35.27
C LYS A 454 -22.84 -1.39 35.35
N PRO A 455 -21.98 -2.37 35.00
CA PRO A 455 -20.55 -2.15 35.00
C PRO A 455 -20.14 -1.22 33.84
N LEU A 456 -19.31 -0.23 34.15
CA LEU A 456 -18.62 0.61 33.18
C LEU A 456 -17.57 -0.21 32.42
N LEU A 457 -17.52 0.01 31.11
CA LEU A 457 -16.57 -0.57 30.18
C LEU A 457 -15.70 0.55 29.61
N ILE A 458 -14.41 0.26 29.42
CA ILE A 458 -13.50 1.11 28.66
C ILE A 458 -13.48 0.57 27.23
N THR A 459 -13.99 1.32 26.26
CA THR A 459 -14.01 0.87 24.85
C THR A 459 -13.90 2.02 23.86
N ASN A 460 -13.30 1.76 22.70
CA ASN A 460 -13.28 2.67 21.54
C ASN A 460 -14.33 2.29 20.47
N ASN A 461 -15.25 1.38 20.80
CA ASN A 461 -16.23 0.85 19.86
C ASN A 461 -17.63 0.79 20.47
N GLU A 462 -18.11 1.98 20.84
CA GLU A 462 -19.42 2.20 21.42
C GLU A 462 -20.54 1.65 20.53
N ALA A 463 -21.53 1.01 21.15
CA ALA A 463 -22.71 0.52 20.47
C ALA A 463 -23.82 1.59 20.42
N PRO A 464 -24.56 1.68 19.29
CA PRO A 464 -25.81 2.43 19.29
C PRO A 464 -26.82 1.76 20.22
N LEU A 465 -27.60 2.57 20.94
CA LEU A 465 -28.65 2.07 21.80
C LEU A 465 -29.84 1.51 21.00
N THR A 466 -30.46 0.47 21.54
CA THR A 466 -31.80 0.03 21.13
C THR A 466 -32.86 0.96 21.72
N GLU A 467 -34.05 1.01 21.14
CA GLU A 467 -35.18 1.81 21.65
C GLU A 467 -35.51 1.49 23.12
N GLN A 468 -35.45 0.21 23.49
CA GLN A 468 -35.65 -0.21 24.89
C GLN A 468 -34.58 0.39 25.83
N GLN A 469 -33.32 0.39 25.40
CA GLN A 469 -32.23 0.96 26.19
C GLN A 469 -32.35 2.49 26.29
N VAL A 470 -32.74 3.17 25.21
CA VAL A 470 -33.01 4.63 25.25
C VAL A 470 -34.07 4.95 26.31
N ASN A 471 -35.19 4.21 26.31
CA ASN A 471 -36.25 4.38 27.31
C ASN A 471 -35.80 4.04 28.73
N GLU A 472 -34.87 3.10 28.91
CA GLU A 472 -34.27 2.77 30.21
C GLU A 472 -33.40 3.94 30.71
N HIS A 473 -32.57 4.53 29.85
CA HIS A 473 -31.73 5.68 30.22
C HIS A 473 -32.55 6.92 30.56
N PHE A 474 -33.68 7.19 29.88
CA PHE A 474 -34.57 8.28 30.29
C PHE A 474 -35.14 8.07 31.70
N LYS A 475 -35.49 6.84 32.07
CA LYS A 475 -35.94 6.54 33.45
C LYS A 475 -34.82 6.74 34.45
N TRP A 476 -33.61 6.31 34.13
CA TRP A 476 -32.45 6.53 35.01
C TRP A 476 -32.13 8.01 35.18
N ILE A 477 -32.29 8.83 34.15
CA ILE A 477 -32.16 10.29 34.26
C ILE A 477 -33.16 10.84 35.29
N ASP A 478 -34.43 10.42 35.24
CA ASP A 478 -35.45 10.82 36.20
C ASP A 478 -35.12 10.33 37.62
N ASP A 479 -34.74 9.06 37.76
CA ASP A 479 -34.40 8.42 39.05
C ASP A 479 -33.17 9.06 39.70
N HIS A 480 -32.10 9.29 38.93
CA HIS A 480 -30.90 9.99 39.40
C HIS A 480 -31.18 11.44 39.77
N THR A 481 -32.13 12.10 39.09
CA THR A 481 -32.57 13.47 39.44
C THR A 481 -33.34 13.51 40.76
N ALA A 482 -34.14 12.48 41.05
CA ALA A 482 -34.90 12.37 42.30
C ALA A 482 -34.03 11.91 43.49
N SER A 483 -32.86 11.31 43.22
CA SER A 483 -31.94 10.80 44.22
C SER A 483 -31.20 11.94 44.94
N THR A 484 -31.49 12.15 46.23
CA THR A 484 -30.78 13.13 47.06
C THR A 484 -29.52 12.53 47.68
N ALA A 485 -28.36 13.15 47.49
CA ALA A 485 -27.09 12.66 48.02
C ALA A 485 -26.88 12.99 49.52
N SER A 486 -26.25 12.08 50.27
CA SER A 486 -25.89 12.25 51.68
C SER A 486 -24.57 12.99 51.90
N ASP A 487 -23.69 12.99 50.89
CA ASP A 487 -22.37 13.62 50.90
C ASP A 487 -21.91 13.99 49.49
N ASN A 488 -20.87 14.82 49.39
CA ASN A 488 -20.36 15.35 48.12
C ASN A 488 -19.79 14.27 47.17
N LYS A 489 -19.21 13.18 47.67
CA LYS A 489 -18.61 12.15 46.81
C LYS A 489 -19.68 11.27 46.18
N THR A 490 -20.73 10.97 46.95
CA THR A 490 -21.92 10.28 46.46
C THR A 490 -22.67 11.17 45.45
N ASP A 491 -22.77 12.48 45.71
CA ASP A 491 -23.32 13.45 44.75
C ASP A 491 -22.53 13.46 43.43
N ALA A 492 -21.19 13.48 43.50
CA ALA A 492 -20.33 13.43 42.31
C ALA A 492 -20.58 12.19 41.46
N LYS A 493 -20.70 11.01 42.08
CA LYS A 493 -21.01 9.75 41.38
C LYS A 493 -22.40 9.75 40.75
N LEU A 494 -23.43 10.21 41.46
CA LEU A 494 -24.80 10.29 40.93
C LEU A 494 -24.89 11.25 39.75
N ARG A 495 -24.24 12.43 39.85
CA ARG A 495 -24.15 13.38 38.73
C ARG A 495 -23.41 12.80 37.54
N PHE A 496 -22.32 12.06 37.77
CA PHE A 496 -21.61 11.36 36.70
C PHE A 496 -22.51 10.32 36.02
N LEU A 497 -23.23 9.50 36.77
CA LEU A 497 -24.15 8.50 36.22
C LEU A 497 -25.24 9.16 35.36
N ARG A 498 -25.85 10.24 35.85
CA ARG A 498 -26.84 11.01 35.07
C ARG A 498 -26.23 11.65 33.82
N GLY A 499 -25.02 12.19 33.93
CA GLY A 499 -24.27 12.72 32.79
C GLY A 499 -23.97 11.65 31.75
N LEU A 500 -23.65 10.42 32.18
CA LEU A 500 -23.45 9.27 31.29
C LEU A 500 -24.75 8.85 30.61
N ASP A 501 -25.88 8.90 31.30
CA ASP A 501 -27.19 8.63 30.69
C ASP A 501 -27.54 9.67 29.61
N PHE A 502 -27.32 10.97 29.89
CA PHE A 502 -27.47 12.03 28.89
C PHE A 502 -26.54 11.84 27.70
N TYR A 503 -25.27 11.48 27.94
CA TYR A 503 -24.30 11.20 26.91
C TYR A 503 -24.75 10.04 26.00
N LEU A 504 -25.29 8.98 26.58
CA LEU A 504 -25.77 7.80 25.85
C LEU A 504 -26.99 8.07 24.98
N VAL A 505 -27.87 8.99 25.39
CA VAL A 505 -28.97 9.50 24.55
C VAL A 505 -28.57 10.66 23.62
N GLN A 506 -27.26 10.95 23.54
CA GLN A 506 -26.64 11.99 22.70
C GLN A 506 -27.03 13.43 23.07
N ASP A 507 -27.50 13.66 24.31
CA ASP A 507 -27.69 14.99 24.87
C ASP A 507 -26.38 15.49 25.50
N PHE A 508 -25.46 15.94 24.64
CA PHE A 508 -24.13 16.34 25.09
C PHE A 508 -24.14 17.60 25.98
N GLU A 509 -25.11 18.50 25.82
CA GLU A 509 -25.17 19.73 26.63
C GLU A 509 -25.44 19.41 28.10
N ASN A 510 -26.47 18.59 28.36
CA ASN A 510 -26.80 18.17 29.71
C ASN A 510 -25.74 17.24 30.30
N ALA A 511 -25.15 16.36 29.48
CA ALA A 511 -24.03 15.52 29.91
C ALA A 511 -22.84 16.36 30.41
N ILE A 512 -22.41 17.38 29.64
CA ILE A 512 -21.27 18.24 30.00
C ILE A 512 -21.58 19.05 31.27
N SER A 513 -22.82 19.51 31.42
CA SER A 513 -23.29 20.22 32.62
C SER A 513 -23.18 19.33 33.87
N ASP A 514 -23.66 18.09 33.78
CA ASP A 514 -23.62 17.14 34.89
C ASP A 514 -22.22 16.68 35.26
N TYR A 515 -21.37 16.39 34.27
CA TYR A 515 -19.96 16.11 34.54
C TYR A 515 -19.25 17.29 35.19
N THR A 516 -19.59 18.52 34.80
CA THR A 516 -19.04 19.72 35.45
C THR A 516 -19.48 19.83 36.89
N ALA A 517 -20.74 19.56 37.18
CA ALA A 517 -21.24 19.56 38.54
C ALA A 517 -20.66 18.41 39.38
N ALA A 518 -20.41 17.23 38.78
CA ALA A 518 -19.71 16.13 39.42
C ALA A 518 -18.29 16.53 39.84
N ILE A 519 -17.55 17.22 38.97
CA ILE A 519 -16.20 17.72 39.23
C ILE A 519 -16.19 18.79 40.34
N VAL A 520 -17.22 19.64 40.41
CA VAL A 520 -17.35 20.63 41.49
C VAL A 520 -17.60 19.95 42.84
N ALA A 521 -18.31 18.81 42.85
CA ALA A 521 -18.57 18.04 44.06
C ALA A 521 -17.36 17.21 44.52
N ASP A 522 -16.61 16.60 43.59
CA ASP A 522 -15.35 15.90 43.84
C ASP A 522 -14.35 16.17 42.70
N ASP A 523 -13.36 17.03 42.96
CA ASP A 523 -12.35 17.44 41.98
C ASP A 523 -11.31 16.35 41.68
N SER A 524 -11.30 15.28 42.48
CA SER A 524 -10.45 14.10 42.29
C SER A 524 -11.12 12.98 41.48
N PHE A 525 -12.39 13.14 41.15
CA PHE A 525 -13.18 12.13 40.44
C PHE A 525 -12.87 12.13 38.93
N MET A 526 -11.77 11.47 38.58
CA MET A 526 -11.21 11.37 37.22
C MET A 526 -12.23 10.99 36.11
N PRO A 527 -13.17 10.03 36.29
CA PRO A 527 -14.11 9.63 35.24
C PRO A 527 -14.94 10.78 34.68
N ALA A 528 -15.33 11.75 35.53
CA ALA A 528 -16.08 12.91 35.08
C ALA A 528 -15.27 13.82 34.15
N TYR A 529 -13.96 13.96 34.36
CA TYR A 529 -13.10 14.70 33.42
C TYR A 529 -12.95 13.93 32.10
N PHE A 530 -12.76 12.62 32.16
CA PHE A 530 -12.55 11.78 30.98
C PHE A 530 -13.77 11.77 30.04
N ASP A 531 -14.96 11.53 30.56
CA ASP A 531 -16.18 11.51 29.75
C ASP A 531 -16.63 12.92 29.35
N ARG A 532 -16.34 13.96 30.15
CA ARG A 532 -16.59 15.35 29.74
C ARG A 532 -15.72 15.76 28.56
N ALA A 533 -14.45 15.35 28.55
CA ALA A 533 -13.57 15.58 27.41
C ALA A 533 -14.17 14.96 26.14
N LEU A 534 -14.62 13.70 26.23
CA LEU A 534 -15.22 12.98 25.10
C LEU A 534 -16.55 13.59 24.65
N ALA A 535 -17.43 13.96 25.58
CA ALA A 535 -18.71 14.62 25.28
C ALA A 535 -18.50 15.96 24.56
N ARG A 536 -17.56 16.79 25.05
CA ARG A 536 -17.15 18.03 24.39
C ARG A 536 -16.61 17.78 22.99
N TYR A 537 -15.71 16.81 22.84
CA TYR A 537 -15.15 16.44 21.54
C TYR A 537 -16.25 16.03 20.54
N LYS A 538 -17.17 15.15 20.95
CA LYS A 538 -18.28 14.70 20.09
C LYS A 538 -19.25 15.82 19.72
N GLN A 539 -19.56 16.71 20.67
CA GLN A 539 -20.40 17.88 20.41
C GLN A 539 -19.78 18.77 19.33
N LEU A 540 -18.47 19.04 19.42
CA LEU A 540 -17.75 19.84 18.42
C LEU A 540 -17.70 19.15 17.05
N GLU A 541 -17.43 17.85 16.99
CA GLU A 541 -17.43 17.10 15.72
C GLU A 541 -18.82 17.04 15.08
N TYR A 542 -19.88 16.93 15.89
CA TYR A 542 -21.27 16.97 15.40
C TYR A 542 -21.61 18.33 14.78
N GLN A 543 -21.33 19.43 15.49
CA GLN A 543 -21.53 20.80 14.98
C GLN A 543 -20.75 21.05 13.68
N LYS A 544 -19.52 20.54 13.60
CA LYS A 544 -18.68 20.62 12.40
C LYS A 544 -19.28 19.84 11.23
N ALA A 545 -19.81 18.65 11.47
CA ALA A 545 -20.47 17.83 10.45
C ALA A 545 -21.76 18.49 9.93
N GLU A 546 -22.61 19.02 10.81
CA GLU A 546 -23.81 19.78 10.42
C GLU A 546 -23.46 20.98 9.55
N SER A 547 -22.47 21.79 9.96
CA SER A 547 -22.01 22.95 9.19
C SER A 547 -21.50 22.58 7.79
N GLN A 548 -20.91 21.40 7.62
CA GLN A 548 -20.46 20.90 6.30
C GLN A 548 -21.62 20.41 5.43
N MET A 549 -22.62 19.76 6.03
CA MET A 549 -23.82 19.30 5.31
C MET A 549 -24.63 20.48 4.77
N ASP A 550 -24.79 21.55 5.57
CA ASP A 550 -25.52 22.75 5.15
C ASP A 550 -24.84 23.47 3.98
N LYS A 551 -23.50 23.52 3.98
CA LYS A 551 -22.70 24.07 2.87
C LYS A 551 -22.87 23.28 1.57
N ASN A 552 -22.96 21.96 1.66
CA ASN A 552 -23.12 21.09 0.50
C ASN A 552 -24.57 21.06 -0.04
N ALA A 553 -25.56 21.31 0.82
CA ALA A 553 -26.97 21.34 0.45
C ALA A 553 -27.44 22.65 -0.21
N GLY A 554 -26.57 23.68 -0.27
CA GLY A 554 -26.91 24.98 -0.88
C GLY A 554 -28.00 25.77 -0.14
N ASN A 555 -28.39 25.34 1.07
CA ASN A 555 -29.41 26.00 1.87
C ASN A 555 -28.78 27.15 2.67
N VAL A 556 -29.22 28.38 2.41
CA VAL A 556 -28.96 29.53 3.28
C VAL A 556 -29.96 29.46 4.43
N LEU A 557 -29.50 29.12 5.63
CA LEU A 557 -30.33 29.16 6.83
C LEU A 557 -30.78 30.61 7.13
N PRO A 558 -32.06 30.86 7.45
CA PRO A 558 -32.49 32.11 8.04
C PRO A 558 -32.16 32.12 9.54
N SER A 559 -31.33 33.08 9.95
CA SER A 559 -31.14 33.57 11.33
C SER A 559 -30.25 32.77 12.32
N GLY A 560 -29.09 32.28 11.89
CA GLY A 560 -27.99 31.95 12.80
C GLY A 560 -26.65 32.06 12.08
N ALA A 561 -25.66 32.74 12.67
CA ALA A 561 -24.31 32.70 12.12
C ALA A 561 -23.82 31.22 12.09
N PRO A 562 -23.18 30.75 11.01
CA PRO A 562 -22.71 29.38 10.96
C PRO A 562 -21.75 29.12 12.13
N VAL A 563 -22.01 28.07 12.92
CA VAL A 563 -21.12 27.66 14.01
C VAL A 563 -19.83 27.15 13.38
N VAL A 564 -18.78 27.95 13.43
CA VAL A 564 -17.45 27.58 12.94
C VAL A 564 -16.65 27.06 14.12
N VAL A 565 -16.51 25.75 14.22
CA VAL A 565 -15.62 25.09 15.18
C VAL A 565 -14.17 25.37 14.80
N LYS A 566 -13.42 26.01 15.71
CA LYS A 566 -12.01 26.35 15.58
C LYS A 566 -11.15 25.42 16.43
N ASN A 567 -9.85 25.33 16.10
CA ASN A 567 -8.89 24.55 16.90
C ASN A 567 -8.87 24.98 18.38
N ALA A 568 -9.10 26.27 18.67
CA ALA A 568 -9.16 26.80 20.04
C ALA A 568 -10.32 26.21 20.87
N ASP A 569 -11.40 25.75 20.23
CA ASP A 569 -12.56 25.19 20.94
C ASP A 569 -12.22 23.82 21.57
N TYR A 570 -11.19 23.15 21.06
CA TYR A 570 -10.70 21.88 21.61
C TYR A 570 -9.76 22.05 22.82
N GLU A 571 -9.37 23.27 23.20
CA GLU A 571 -8.53 23.49 24.40
C GLU A 571 -9.22 22.98 25.67
N LEU A 572 -10.54 23.07 25.76
CA LEU A 572 -11.30 22.52 26.89
C LEU A 572 -11.25 20.98 26.95
N VAL A 573 -11.23 20.32 25.78
CA VAL A 573 -11.07 18.86 25.69
C VAL A 573 -9.68 18.47 26.17
N LYS A 574 -8.65 19.17 25.68
CA LYS A 574 -7.26 18.95 26.08
C LYS A 574 -7.05 19.18 27.58
N ASN A 575 -7.59 20.27 28.13
CA ASN A 575 -7.47 20.60 29.56
C ASN A 575 -8.10 19.52 30.45
N ASP A 576 -9.24 18.95 30.06
CA ASP A 576 -9.85 17.84 30.78
C ASP A 576 -8.96 16.58 30.73
N LEU A 577 -8.40 16.24 29.58
CA LEU A 577 -7.47 15.12 29.44
C LEU A 577 -6.17 15.33 30.22
N ASP A 578 -5.67 16.57 30.29
CA ASP A 578 -4.51 16.94 31.11
C ASP A 578 -4.80 16.75 32.60
N GLN A 579 -6.02 17.07 33.07
CA GLN A 579 -6.42 16.78 34.45
C GLN A 579 -6.55 15.27 34.70
N VAL A 580 -7.10 14.50 33.76
CA VAL A 580 -7.14 13.04 33.89
C VAL A 580 -5.73 12.48 34.05
N ILE A 581 -4.79 12.91 33.23
CA ILE A 581 -3.37 12.48 33.29
C ILE A 581 -2.73 12.87 34.62
N LYS A 582 -3.06 14.05 35.16
CA LYS A 582 -2.57 14.48 36.48
C LYS A 582 -3.11 13.62 37.63
N LEU A 583 -4.39 13.26 37.56
CA LEU A 583 -5.07 12.45 38.59
C LEU A 583 -4.71 10.96 38.49
N ALA A 584 -4.55 10.45 37.27
CA ALA A 584 -4.30 9.06 36.95
C ALA A 584 -3.18 8.93 35.89
N PRO A 585 -1.89 9.09 36.25
CA PRO A 585 -0.79 9.11 35.29
C PRO A 585 -0.54 7.78 34.57
N ASP A 586 -1.11 6.68 35.08
CA ASP A 586 -1.04 5.32 34.52
C ASP A 586 -2.27 4.96 33.65
N PHE A 587 -3.23 5.87 33.51
CA PHE A 587 -4.42 5.66 32.69
C PHE A 587 -4.12 5.92 31.20
N ALA A 588 -3.63 4.89 30.50
CA ALA A 588 -3.17 4.95 29.12
C ALA A 588 -4.20 5.56 28.14
N TYR A 589 -5.50 5.35 28.38
CA TYR A 589 -6.58 5.81 27.51
C TYR A 589 -6.69 7.34 27.43
N ALA A 590 -6.27 8.07 28.46
CA ALA A 590 -6.26 9.54 28.42
C ALA A 590 -5.17 10.08 27.49
N TYR A 591 -3.97 9.50 27.55
CA TYR A 591 -2.90 9.81 26.60
C TYR A 591 -3.32 9.45 25.17
N TYR A 592 -3.94 8.29 24.97
CA TYR A 592 -4.44 7.88 23.65
C TYR A 592 -5.49 8.86 23.11
N ASN A 593 -6.47 9.28 23.93
CA ASN A 593 -7.47 10.26 23.51
C ASN A 593 -6.85 11.63 23.21
N ARG A 594 -5.84 12.06 23.99
CA ARG A 594 -5.12 13.31 23.75
C ARG A 594 -4.28 13.24 22.48
N ALA A 595 -3.65 12.10 22.21
CA ALA A 595 -2.95 11.83 20.96
C ALA A 595 -3.88 11.90 19.75
N ASN A 596 -5.05 11.27 19.82
CA ASN A 596 -6.07 11.35 18.78
C ASN A 596 -6.52 12.80 18.53
N LEU A 597 -6.67 13.58 19.60
CA LEU A 597 -7.01 14.99 19.48
C LEU A 597 -5.91 15.78 18.75
N PHE A 598 -4.64 15.59 19.13
CA PHE A 598 -3.51 16.23 18.46
C PHE A 598 -3.39 15.82 17.00
N ALA A 599 -3.56 14.53 16.69
CA ALA A 599 -3.53 14.02 15.33
C ALA A 599 -4.64 14.63 14.45
N MET A 600 -5.85 14.78 14.99
CA MET A 600 -6.96 15.46 14.30
C MET A 600 -6.66 16.94 14.04
N LEU A 601 -6.02 17.61 15.00
CA LEU A 601 -5.61 19.02 14.88
C LEU A 601 -4.37 19.23 13.97
N GLY A 602 -3.75 18.15 13.50
CA GLY A 602 -2.54 18.17 12.67
C GLY A 602 -1.23 18.32 13.45
N ASP A 603 -1.26 18.30 14.79
CA ASP A 603 -0.06 18.28 15.63
C ASP A 603 0.45 16.84 15.79
N TYR A 604 1.00 16.31 14.71
CA TYR A 604 1.46 14.93 14.65
C TYR A 604 2.62 14.62 15.60
N HIS A 605 3.47 15.61 15.91
CA HIS A 605 4.60 15.42 16.83
C HIS A 605 4.11 15.22 18.26
N ALA A 606 3.19 16.07 18.74
CA ALA A 606 2.57 15.89 20.05
C ALA A 606 1.79 14.57 20.13
N ALA A 607 1.07 14.21 19.06
CA ALA A 607 0.35 12.94 18.99
C ALA A 607 1.28 11.73 19.16
N ILE A 608 2.43 11.72 18.47
CA ILE A 608 3.43 10.64 18.59
C ILE A 608 3.97 10.52 20.00
N VAL A 609 4.25 11.64 20.68
CA VAL A 609 4.72 11.63 22.08
C VAL A 609 3.71 10.94 23.00
N ASP A 610 2.43 11.25 22.84
CA ASP A 610 1.39 10.62 23.64
C ASP A 610 1.14 9.15 23.27
N TYR A 611 1.17 8.79 21.98
CA TYR A 611 1.12 7.38 21.59
C TYR A 611 2.32 6.59 22.11
N ASN A 612 3.52 7.17 22.13
CA ASN A 612 4.69 6.55 22.76
C ASN A 612 4.42 6.31 24.25
N LYS A 613 3.80 7.28 24.94
CA LYS A 613 3.46 7.12 26.35
C LYS A 613 2.45 6.01 26.60
N VAL A 614 1.47 5.86 25.71
CA VAL A 614 0.50 4.74 25.76
C VAL A 614 1.24 3.41 25.67
N LEU A 615 2.20 3.30 24.74
CA LEU A 615 2.97 2.08 24.51
C LEU A 615 4.04 1.79 25.58
N GLU A 616 4.46 2.80 26.34
CA GLU A 616 5.24 2.61 27.58
C GLU A 616 4.40 1.99 28.70
N LEU A 617 3.11 2.34 28.78
CA LEU A 617 2.18 1.84 29.80
C LEU A 617 1.63 0.46 29.43
N ASP A 618 1.31 0.25 28.15
CA ASP A 618 0.83 -1.01 27.59
C ASP A 618 1.49 -1.28 26.23
N ALA A 619 2.47 -2.17 26.21
CA ALA A 619 3.24 -2.49 25.02
C ALA A 619 2.45 -3.28 23.96
N ASP A 620 1.27 -3.82 24.31
CA ASP A 620 0.40 -4.60 23.44
C ASP A 620 -0.86 -3.81 23.00
N PHE A 621 -0.83 -2.48 23.14
CA PHE A 621 -1.94 -1.59 22.77
C PHE A 621 -2.05 -1.41 21.24
N ALA A 622 -2.82 -2.29 20.59
CA ALA A 622 -2.95 -2.37 19.14
C ALA A 622 -3.37 -1.03 18.49
N ASP A 623 -4.38 -0.35 19.04
CA ASP A 623 -4.91 0.89 18.48
C ASP A 623 -3.90 2.04 18.50
N ALA A 624 -3.00 2.05 19.49
CA ALA A 624 -1.94 3.05 19.60
C ALA A 624 -0.90 2.85 18.51
N TYR A 625 -0.49 1.60 18.23
CA TYR A 625 0.34 1.31 17.05
C TYR A 625 -0.36 1.71 15.76
N TYR A 626 -1.65 1.40 15.58
CA TYR A 626 -2.37 1.74 14.36
C TYR A 626 -2.40 3.25 14.12
N ASN A 627 -2.81 4.01 15.13
CA ASN A 627 -2.93 5.46 15.02
C ASN A 627 -1.56 6.16 14.95
N ARG A 628 -0.55 5.70 15.70
CA ARG A 628 0.82 6.22 15.58
C ARG A 628 1.40 5.92 14.21
N GLY A 629 1.13 4.73 13.66
CA GLY A 629 1.53 4.34 12.31
C GLY A 629 0.94 5.23 11.22
N LEU A 630 -0.36 5.52 11.29
CA LEU A 630 -1.00 6.50 10.40
C LEU A 630 -0.41 7.90 10.57
N THR A 631 -0.12 8.30 11.80
CA THR A 631 0.48 9.61 12.10
C THR A 631 1.88 9.75 11.49
N TYR A 632 2.70 8.70 11.55
CA TYR A 632 3.99 8.67 10.86
C TYR A 632 3.84 8.78 9.33
N ILE A 633 2.85 8.09 8.75
CA ILE A 633 2.56 8.18 7.30
C ILE A 633 2.15 9.60 6.91
N TYR A 634 1.28 10.26 7.68
CA TYR A 634 0.91 11.65 7.42
C TYR A 634 2.08 12.64 7.55
N LEU A 635 3.09 12.30 8.34
CA LEU A 635 4.37 13.03 8.40
C LEU A 635 5.35 12.69 7.26
N GLY A 636 5.01 11.73 6.39
CA GLY A 636 5.87 11.24 5.31
C GLY A 636 6.91 10.19 5.74
N ASN A 637 6.82 9.67 6.97
CA ASN A 637 7.70 8.62 7.47
C ASN A 637 7.06 7.23 7.28
N ASN A 638 6.98 6.79 6.03
CA ASN A 638 6.33 5.54 5.64
C ASN A 638 6.96 4.31 6.33
N GLN A 639 8.29 4.29 6.48
CA GLN A 639 8.98 3.14 7.06
C GLN A 639 8.57 2.90 8.52
N GLN A 640 8.57 3.94 9.35
CA GLN A 640 8.11 3.79 10.74
C GLN A 640 6.61 3.53 10.81
N GLY A 641 5.84 4.17 9.93
CA GLY A 641 4.39 3.98 9.86
C GLY A 641 3.98 2.53 9.54
N ILE A 642 4.64 1.91 8.54
CA ILE A 642 4.40 0.52 8.15
C ILE A 642 4.81 -0.44 9.27
N ALA A 643 5.93 -0.19 9.95
CA ALA A 643 6.37 -1.02 11.08
C ALA A 643 5.33 -1.03 12.23
N ASP A 644 4.78 0.16 12.55
CA ASP A 644 3.73 0.29 13.56
C ASP A 644 2.42 -0.37 13.10
N LEU A 645 2.00 -0.17 11.85
CA LEU A 645 0.82 -0.85 11.30
C LEU A 645 0.97 -2.37 11.29
N SER A 646 2.17 -2.88 10.97
CA SER A 646 2.48 -4.31 11.03
C SER A 646 2.26 -4.83 12.44
N LYS A 647 2.77 -4.10 13.45
CA LYS A 647 2.58 -4.44 14.85
C LYS A 647 1.11 -4.39 15.29
N ALA A 648 0.34 -3.39 14.84
CA ALA A 648 -1.10 -3.33 15.09
C ALA A 648 -1.83 -4.54 14.49
N GLY A 649 -1.46 -4.93 13.27
CA GLY A 649 -1.98 -6.12 12.59
C GLY A 649 -1.64 -7.41 13.34
N GLU A 650 -0.44 -7.55 13.89
CA GLU A 650 -0.07 -8.66 14.77
C GLU A 650 -0.98 -8.71 16.00
N LEU A 651 -1.25 -7.57 16.63
CA LEU A 651 -2.02 -7.48 17.88
C LEU A 651 -3.53 -7.63 17.68
N GLY A 652 -4.00 -7.78 16.43
CA GLY A 652 -5.41 -8.11 16.12
C GLY A 652 -6.17 -7.06 15.33
N LEU A 653 -5.55 -5.90 15.02
CA LEU A 653 -6.14 -4.90 14.14
C LEU A 653 -5.82 -5.20 12.67
N PHE A 654 -6.41 -6.26 12.14
CA PHE A 654 -6.12 -6.75 10.77
C PHE A 654 -6.40 -5.74 9.66
N SER A 655 -7.21 -4.71 9.93
CA SER A 655 -7.39 -3.59 9.00
C SER A 655 -6.08 -2.86 8.67
N ALA A 656 -5.06 -2.97 9.53
CA ALA A 656 -3.73 -2.40 9.32
C ALA A 656 -3.04 -2.94 8.06
N TYR A 657 -3.18 -4.24 7.75
CA TYR A 657 -2.58 -4.84 6.55
C TYR A 657 -3.13 -4.22 5.25
N ASN A 658 -4.42 -3.85 5.23
CA ASN A 658 -5.02 -3.15 4.09
C ASN A 658 -4.46 -1.72 3.92
N VAL A 659 -4.04 -1.09 5.03
CA VAL A 659 -3.39 0.22 5.01
C VAL A 659 -1.96 0.06 4.49
N ILE A 660 -1.19 -0.90 5.02
CA ILE A 660 0.19 -1.18 4.58
C ILE A 660 0.26 -1.32 3.06
N LYS A 661 -0.63 -2.13 2.47
CA LYS A 661 -0.70 -2.36 1.02
C LYS A 661 -0.82 -1.09 0.18
N ARG A 662 -1.46 -0.03 0.69
CA ARG A 662 -1.59 1.24 -0.05
C ARG A 662 -0.33 2.08 -0.02
N PHE A 663 0.48 1.92 1.01
CA PHE A 663 1.69 2.72 1.22
C PHE A 663 2.97 1.95 0.85
N THR A 664 2.89 0.66 0.53
CA THR A 664 4.00 -0.15 0.00
C THR A 664 4.10 -0.17 -1.53
N VAL A 665 3.03 0.19 -2.26
CA VAL A 665 2.97 0.08 -3.74
C VAL A 665 3.36 1.40 -4.45
N HIS A 666 3.59 2.48 -3.70
CA HIS A 666 3.83 3.82 -4.24
C HIS A 666 5.24 4.38 -4.01
N GLU A 667 6.20 3.54 -3.61
CA GLU A 667 7.63 3.83 -3.66
C GLU A 667 8.26 3.10 -4.84
#